data_AF-A0AAJ1B5P5-F1
#
_entry.id   AF-A0AAJ1B5P5-F1
#
_cell.length_a   1.000
_cell.length_b   1.000
_cell.length_c   1.000
_cell.angle_alpha   90.00
_cell.angle_beta   90.00
_cell.angle_gamma   90.00
#
_symmetry.space_group_name_H-M   'P 1'
#
loop_
_entity.id
_entity.type
_entity.pdbx_description
1 polymer ?
#
loop_
_entity_poly.entity_id
_entity_poly.type
_entity_poly.pdbx_seq_one_letter_code
_entity_poly.pdbx_strand_id
1 'polypeptide(L)'
;MEIIKGLEGLGWQEILGFSNQQLLPFTKEIDTDEKRRILKQLPIEYGKKLVAYPKILSKIISLLEAGISAYRIEMFIGSADEKLFDRSYEELEAALKTEAISDRYVAVYLQYYFSSHLSEKECSTLNGNLEFLETYCDKKLQNLTPSERMVLKEPIFTGEFLGIAIAEENFFQDLGKGKVLELLKYLSKFQLPMLSKEAYRQIIKNAEELYPLLREIIPRLHKGIRSCFLTRWLENEQLLFDLNRFVRQGWISQGNFYTRAGYIQEVYRYAIKAVDRLKYYQESVLLYAVKHQKKHFLKLYEENTELFLELPWNSILFQKAFYEEYVNLNTLNFQNLKECRKIKECSAIEKTDMLQKEYTFAEIKLFAVCPDREYIRLYHKLNYRRVDDRLRVMQEVVKKRLLDKVTSEETLERVAAFLSHKPLSKWVKEELGNISGLVGMDILDLFLSWEEVVRFLPEVKNGFQLRYLIANKEKLSGYPNFQSAYAELLKNDPHWEWMKSTFAFSDSFIREHEANIQTFLEQGGSEILYEFYKGDTGQTEMLRRLLVAELMGKFKDLKYHDADLEKELAFPISEKQMKLWAENLQLQRKEWKIWEEDRFLPVMQIGELPDKTCLSYKTGMYRKCLLSCFDSNKKIIYISYQGKIVLRAILRLTKASEEKMERENKEFQFVDFTKDTGKKEKPEQLVLFLEKAYVKGISDRLEQEMFKLLFRMVKEKAGRLNISLLISRDYFGNIPSGWFQKESRYIYISATKGKEQYLDSLGGNHGIASEGKYLKASVYHPISPEKCDYERMEGEEFSEIS
;
A
#
# COMPACT_ATOMS: atom_id res chain seq x y z
N MET A 1 50.02 52.59 23.88
CA MET A 1 49.90 52.48 25.35
C MET A 1 48.52 52.87 25.85
N GLU A 2 47.95 54.01 25.46
CA GLU A 2 46.59 54.44 25.89
C GLU A 2 45.49 53.41 25.58
N ILE A 3 45.47 52.86 24.36
CA ILE A 3 44.48 51.83 23.97
C ILE A 3 44.63 50.54 24.81
N ILE A 4 45.87 50.10 25.04
CA ILE A 4 46.16 48.89 25.83
C ILE A 4 45.69 49.06 27.28
N LYS A 5 45.96 50.23 27.89
CA LYS A 5 45.52 50.58 29.24
C LYS A 5 43.99 50.74 29.34
N GLY A 6 43.35 51.28 28.30
CA GLY A 6 41.89 51.46 28.24
C GLY A 6 41.11 50.17 27.99
N LEU A 7 41.74 49.14 27.41
CA LEU A 7 41.14 47.81 27.22
C LEU A 7 41.49 46.83 28.35
N GLU A 8 42.42 47.20 29.23
CA GLU A 8 42.92 46.37 30.30
C GLU A 8 41.77 45.93 31.23
N GLY A 9 41.66 44.62 31.42
CA GLY A 9 40.62 44.01 32.22
C GLY A 9 39.28 43.76 31.52
N LEU A 10 38.94 44.38 30.37
CA LEU A 10 37.63 44.22 29.70
C LEU A 10 37.36 42.78 29.24
N GLY A 11 38.41 42.04 28.86
CA GLY A 11 38.34 40.62 28.51
C GLY A 11 37.72 40.29 27.14
N TRP A 12 37.35 41.30 26.34
CA TRP A 12 36.68 41.11 25.05
C TRP A 12 37.66 40.78 23.93
N GLN A 13 37.98 39.50 23.73
CA GLN A 13 38.94 39.07 22.68
C GLN A 13 38.47 39.38 21.25
N GLU A 14 37.18 39.59 21.04
CA GLU A 14 36.58 39.81 19.71
C GLU A 14 36.92 41.15 19.06
N ILE A 15 37.43 42.12 19.83
CA ILE A 15 37.79 43.46 19.35
C ILE A 15 39.23 43.54 18.78
N LEU A 16 40.00 42.44 18.86
CA LEU A 16 41.40 42.35 18.42
C LEU A 16 41.61 42.58 16.90
N GLY A 17 40.53 42.59 16.11
CA GLY A 17 40.58 42.85 14.66
C GLY A 17 40.37 44.31 14.24
N PHE A 18 40.13 45.25 15.16
CA PHE A 18 39.91 46.67 14.84
C PHE A 18 41.21 47.46 14.79
N SER A 19 41.29 48.46 13.91
CA SER A 19 42.46 49.34 13.82
C SER A 19 42.57 50.25 15.06
N ASN A 20 43.79 50.71 15.37
CA ASN A 20 44.02 51.65 16.47
C ASN A 20 43.18 52.94 16.34
N GLN A 21 42.86 53.37 15.11
CA GLN A 21 41.99 54.54 14.88
C GLN A 21 40.53 54.28 15.28
N GLN A 22 40.04 53.05 15.14
CA GLN A 22 38.67 52.67 15.52
C GLN A 22 38.55 52.39 17.02
N LEU A 23 39.60 51.88 17.66
CA LEU A 23 39.61 51.58 19.09
C LEU A 23 39.79 52.83 19.97
N LEU A 24 40.44 53.88 19.46
CA LEU A 24 40.73 55.08 20.25
C LEU A 24 39.45 55.76 20.79
N PRO A 25 38.40 56.03 19.99
CA PRO A 25 37.16 56.61 20.51
C PRO A 25 36.42 55.67 21.49
N PHE A 26 36.45 54.36 21.26
CA PHE A 26 35.88 53.36 22.16
C PHE A 26 36.55 53.42 23.53
N THR A 27 37.89 53.37 23.58
CA THR A 27 38.65 53.39 24.85
C THR A 27 38.50 54.70 25.63
N LYS A 28 38.17 55.82 24.97
CA LYS A 28 37.90 57.10 25.63
C LYS A 28 36.56 57.09 26.37
N GLU A 29 35.55 56.39 25.87
CA GLU A 29 34.24 56.33 26.52
C GLU A 29 34.25 55.41 27.76
N ILE A 30 35.22 54.49 27.86
CA ILE A 30 35.42 53.54 28.97
C ILE A 30 36.70 53.80 29.76
N ASP A 31 37.07 55.07 29.91
CA ASP A 31 38.35 55.54 30.45
C ASP A 31 38.57 55.23 31.94
N THR A 32 37.52 55.00 32.72
CA THR A 32 37.59 54.66 34.16
C THR A 32 37.39 53.17 34.43
N ASP A 33 37.98 52.67 35.53
CA ASP A 33 37.81 51.27 35.96
C ASP A 33 36.36 50.93 36.30
N GLU A 34 35.61 51.91 36.81
CA GLU A 34 34.17 51.77 37.12
C GLU A 34 33.35 51.55 35.86
N LYS A 35 33.54 52.40 34.82
CA LYS A 35 32.88 52.23 33.52
C LYS A 35 33.24 50.91 32.86
N ARG A 36 34.50 50.48 32.95
CA ARG A 36 34.94 49.16 32.47
C ARG A 36 34.25 48.02 33.22
N ARG A 37 34.09 48.12 34.54
CA ARG A 37 33.37 47.11 35.35
C ARG A 37 31.87 47.06 35.03
N ILE A 38 31.25 48.22 34.80
CA ILE A 38 29.83 48.31 34.40
C ILE A 38 29.63 47.68 33.02
N LEU A 39 30.50 47.99 32.06
CA LEU A 39 30.42 47.45 30.70
C LEU A 39 30.68 45.93 30.62
N LYS A 40 31.47 45.36 31.55
CA LYS A 40 31.68 43.90 31.65
C LYS A 40 30.42 43.09 31.91
N GLN A 41 29.34 43.73 32.35
CA GLN A 41 28.05 43.05 32.54
C GLN A 41 27.40 42.66 31.21
N LEU A 42 27.85 43.20 30.08
CA LEU A 42 27.39 42.83 28.74
C LEU A 42 28.24 41.71 28.12
N PRO A 43 27.64 40.81 27.32
CA PRO A 43 28.37 39.78 26.61
C PRO A 43 29.44 40.31 25.65
N ILE A 44 30.51 39.53 25.53
CA ILE A 44 31.70 39.85 24.72
C ILE A 44 31.36 39.97 23.22
N GLU A 45 30.36 39.21 22.75
CA GLU A 45 29.96 39.09 21.34
C GLU A 45 29.49 40.41 20.70
N TYR A 46 29.00 41.35 21.51
CA TYR A 46 28.59 42.68 21.01
C TYR A 46 29.74 43.68 20.93
N GLY A 47 30.95 43.28 21.33
CA GLY A 47 32.12 44.14 21.37
C GLY A 47 32.45 44.79 20.03
N LYS A 48 32.30 44.05 18.93
CA LYS A 48 32.51 44.60 17.57
C LYS A 48 31.51 45.71 17.23
N LYS A 49 30.24 45.52 17.58
CA LYS A 49 29.15 46.47 17.31
C LYS A 49 29.32 47.75 18.15
N LEU A 50 29.72 47.61 19.41
CA LEU A 50 29.95 48.73 20.32
C LEU A 50 31.24 49.52 20.01
N VAL A 51 32.29 48.85 19.50
CA VAL A 51 33.50 49.52 18.97
C VAL A 51 33.18 50.36 17.74
N ALA A 52 32.28 49.89 16.86
CA ALA A 52 31.85 50.66 15.69
C ALA A 52 31.02 51.90 16.07
N TYR A 53 30.32 51.86 17.20
CA TYR A 53 29.43 52.94 17.67
C TYR A 53 29.77 53.40 19.10
N PRO A 54 30.95 53.99 19.33
CA PRO A 54 31.46 54.25 20.68
C PRO A 54 30.61 55.26 21.47
N LYS A 55 29.93 56.18 20.79
CA LYS A 55 29.09 57.24 21.41
C LYS A 55 27.89 56.70 22.21
N ILE A 56 27.47 55.46 22.00
CA ILE A 56 26.38 54.86 22.80
C ILE A 56 26.87 54.36 24.16
N LEU A 57 28.16 54.14 24.34
CA LEU A 57 28.72 53.52 25.55
C LEU A 57 28.43 54.34 26.81
N SER A 58 28.61 55.66 26.75
CA SER A 58 28.24 56.56 27.84
C SER A 58 26.75 56.45 28.18
N LYS A 59 25.87 56.36 27.18
CA LYS A 59 24.42 56.15 27.40
C LYS A 59 24.15 54.78 28.03
N ILE A 60 24.76 53.70 27.54
CA ILE A 60 24.62 52.34 28.09
C ILE A 60 25.03 52.28 29.56
N ILE A 61 26.17 52.91 29.90
CA ILE A 61 26.66 52.97 31.28
C ILE A 61 25.64 53.70 32.15
N SER A 62 25.15 54.87 31.72
CA SER A 62 24.13 55.62 32.46
C SER A 62 22.78 54.91 32.53
N LEU A 63 22.42 54.05 31.57
CA LEU A 63 21.20 53.22 31.62
C LEU A 63 21.35 52.08 32.65
N LEU A 64 22.53 51.45 32.73
CA LEU A 64 22.86 50.45 33.76
C LEU A 64 22.87 51.07 35.16
N GLU A 65 23.45 52.26 35.30
CA GLU A 65 23.44 53.03 36.56
C GLU A 65 22.03 53.45 36.97
N ALA A 66 21.14 53.74 35.99
CA ALA A 66 19.73 54.03 36.21
C ALA A 66 18.88 52.80 36.59
N GLY A 67 19.51 51.63 36.78
CA GLY A 67 18.86 50.39 37.25
C GLY A 67 18.19 49.55 36.17
N ILE A 68 18.44 49.83 34.89
CA ILE A 68 17.94 48.99 33.79
C ILE A 68 18.81 47.73 33.72
N SER A 69 18.18 46.55 33.58
CA SER A 69 18.90 45.29 33.62
C SER A 69 19.90 45.14 32.46
N ALA A 70 21.06 44.57 32.76
CA ALA A 70 22.09 44.31 31.75
C ALA A 70 21.57 43.41 30.62
N TYR A 71 20.73 42.43 30.94
CA TYR A 71 20.10 41.54 29.96
C TYR A 71 19.16 42.28 28.99
N ARG A 72 18.38 43.26 29.48
CA ARG A 72 17.49 44.03 28.62
C ARG A 72 18.25 44.96 27.68
N ILE A 73 19.34 45.56 28.18
CA ILE A 73 20.26 46.38 27.37
C ILE A 73 20.97 45.50 26.33
N GLU A 74 21.41 44.30 26.71
CA GLU A 74 21.97 43.29 25.81
C GLU A 74 21.01 42.97 24.65
N MET A 75 19.77 42.58 24.96
CA MET A 75 18.75 42.26 23.95
C MET A 75 18.45 43.44 23.02
N PHE A 76 18.45 44.67 23.56
CA PHE A 76 18.36 45.88 22.75
C PHE A 76 19.55 46.04 21.81
N ILE A 77 20.79 45.92 22.30
CA ILE A 77 22.00 46.05 21.49
C ILE A 77 22.02 45.01 20.37
N GLY A 78 21.64 43.76 20.66
CA GLY A 78 21.61 42.70 19.67
C GLY A 78 20.65 42.97 18.51
N SER A 79 19.44 43.47 18.82
CA SER A 79 18.36 43.68 17.84
C SER A 79 18.30 45.08 17.22
N ALA A 80 18.95 46.09 17.81
CA ALA A 80 18.88 47.48 17.34
C ALA A 80 19.63 47.73 16.03
N ASP A 81 19.02 48.50 15.13
CA ASP A 81 19.70 49.15 14.02
C ASP A 81 20.65 50.24 14.56
N GLU A 82 21.78 50.44 13.89
CA GLU A 82 22.80 51.42 14.23
C GLU A 82 22.23 52.84 14.38
N LYS A 83 21.18 53.20 13.63
CA LYS A 83 20.49 54.49 13.75
C LYS A 83 19.77 54.69 15.08
N LEU A 84 19.42 53.61 15.78
CA LEU A 84 18.78 53.71 17.10
C LEU A 84 19.78 54.14 18.17
N PHE A 85 21.08 54.00 17.92
CA PHE A 85 22.12 54.39 18.86
C PHE A 85 22.29 55.92 18.97
N ASP A 86 21.83 56.64 17.95
CA ASP A 86 21.82 58.10 17.91
C ASP A 86 20.64 58.73 18.69
N ARG A 87 19.66 57.94 19.17
CA ARG A 87 18.51 58.40 19.98
C ARG A 87 18.95 59.08 21.28
N SER A 88 18.14 60.00 21.81
CA SER A 88 18.50 60.69 23.06
C SER A 88 18.56 59.73 24.24
N TYR A 89 19.28 60.09 25.31
CA TYR A 89 19.34 59.26 26.52
C TYR A 89 17.93 59.08 27.12
N GLU A 90 17.14 60.15 27.16
CA GLU A 90 15.78 60.16 27.71
C GLU A 90 14.85 59.24 26.91
N GLU A 91 14.95 59.23 25.58
CA GLU A 91 14.18 58.31 24.72
C GLU A 91 14.55 56.84 24.99
N LEU A 92 15.86 56.55 25.09
CA LEU A 92 16.36 55.19 25.37
C LEU A 92 15.92 54.73 26.77
N GLU A 93 16.10 55.57 27.78
CA GLU A 93 15.73 55.28 29.16
C GLU A 93 14.23 55.01 29.29
N ALA A 94 13.38 55.86 28.69
CA ALA A 94 11.94 55.68 28.73
C ALA A 94 11.48 54.39 28.01
N ALA A 95 12.05 54.08 26.84
CA ALA A 95 11.71 52.86 26.11
C ALA A 95 12.18 51.60 26.87
N LEU A 96 13.40 51.60 27.40
CA LEU A 96 13.95 50.49 28.16
C LEU A 96 13.26 50.31 29.51
N LYS A 97 12.71 51.37 30.13
CA LYS A 97 11.87 51.25 31.35
C LYS A 97 10.45 50.72 31.08
N THR A 98 10.04 50.56 29.83
CA THR A 98 8.69 50.07 29.48
C THR A 98 8.59 48.55 29.68
N GLU A 99 8.37 48.08 30.90
CA GLU A 99 8.34 46.64 31.25
C GLU A 99 7.26 45.84 30.52
N ALA A 100 6.15 46.48 30.11
CA ALA A 100 5.10 45.86 29.33
C ALA A 100 5.54 45.36 27.93
N ILE A 101 6.70 45.85 27.44
CA ILE A 101 7.38 45.32 26.25
C ILE A 101 8.51 44.41 26.70
N SER A 102 8.53 43.17 26.23
CA SER A 102 9.59 42.20 26.54
C SER A 102 10.96 42.63 26.00
N ASP A 103 12.03 42.14 26.62
CA ASP A 103 13.42 42.48 26.28
C ASP A 103 13.72 42.28 24.78
N ARG A 104 13.11 41.26 24.17
CA ARG A 104 13.24 40.90 22.76
C ARG A 104 12.75 42.00 21.80
N TYR A 105 11.74 42.77 22.18
CA TYR A 105 11.07 43.71 21.27
C TYR A 105 11.34 45.18 21.58
N VAL A 106 12.20 45.50 22.56
CA VAL A 106 12.45 46.91 22.96
C VAL A 106 13.00 47.74 21.81
N ALA A 107 13.93 47.20 21.01
CA ALA A 107 14.47 47.90 19.85
C ALA A 107 13.39 48.16 18.80
N VAL A 108 12.53 47.17 18.54
CA VAL A 108 11.39 47.26 17.62
C VAL A 108 10.37 48.32 18.11
N TYR A 109 10.08 48.32 19.41
CA TYR A 109 9.20 49.30 20.05
C TYR A 109 9.76 50.72 19.90
N LEU A 110 11.04 50.93 20.24
CA LEU A 110 11.72 52.21 20.08
C LEU A 110 11.72 52.69 18.63
N GLN A 111 11.95 51.78 17.68
CA GLN A 111 12.08 52.11 16.27
C GLN A 111 10.75 52.54 15.63
N TYR A 112 9.65 51.85 15.96
CA TYR A 112 8.39 51.99 15.20
C TYR A 112 7.20 52.51 16.01
N TYR A 113 7.20 52.38 17.33
CA TYR A 113 5.99 52.58 18.14
C TYR A 113 6.15 53.57 19.29
N PHE A 114 7.38 53.86 19.74
CA PHE A 114 7.63 54.74 20.88
C PHE A 114 7.04 56.15 20.73
N SER A 115 7.08 56.70 19.51
CA SER A 115 6.46 58.00 19.19
C SER A 115 4.92 58.00 19.24
N SER A 116 4.27 56.84 19.38
CA SER A 116 2.81 56.74 19.53
C SER A 116 2.32 56.93 20.96
N HIS A 117 3.22 57.10 21.95
CA HIS A 117 2.89 57.32 23.36
C HIS A 117 1.84 56.34 23.92
N LEU A 118 2.10 55.04 23.71
CA LEU A 118 1.18 53.98 24.12
C LEU A 118 1.06 53.88 25.64
N SER A 119 -0.15 53.62 26.12
CA SER A 119 -0.39 53.24 27.51
C SER A 119 0.21 51.88 27.83
N GLU A 120 0.40 51.57 29.11
CA GLU A 120 0.94 50.28 29.55
C GLU A 120 0.15 49.08 28.99
N LYS A 121 -1.19 49.18 28.97
CA LYS A 121 -2.07 48.15 28.40
C LYS A 121 -1.90 47.99 26.88
N GLU A 122 -1.71 49.09 26.16
CA GLU A 122 -1.43 49.07 24.72
C GLU A 122 -0.05 48.49 24.43
N CYS A 123 0.95 48.77 25.27
CA CYS A 123 2.25 48.13 25.22
C CYS A 123 2.16 46.61 25.42
N SER A 124 1.42 46.14 26.43
CA SER A 124 1.21 44.68 26.62
C SER A 124 0.51 44.03 25.42
N THR A 125 -0.46 44.72 24.82
CA THR A 125 -1.15 44.25 23.61
C THR A 125 -0.19 44.16 22.43
N LEU A 126 0.59 45.22 22.20
CA LEU A 126 1.60 45.25 21.15
C LEU A 126 2.65 44.13 21.33
N ASN A 127 3.11 43.90 22.56
CA ASN A 127 4.07 42.84 22.86
C ASN A 127 3.55 41.46 22.43
N GLY A 128 2.32 41.11 22.82
CA GLY A 128 1.69 39.85 22.42
C GLY A 128 1.47 39.76 20.91
N ASN A 129 1.13 40.87 20.26
CA ASN A 129 0.94 40.91 18.81
C ASN A 129 2.26 40.77 18.02
N LEU A 130 3.38 41.25 18.55
CA LEU A 130 4.71 41.06 17.97
C LEU A 130 5.15 39.58 18.07
N GLU A 131 4.88 38.95 19.22
CA GLU A 131 5.09 37.51 19.40
C GLU A 131 4.24 36.66 18.46
N PHE A 132 2.97 37.02 18.30
CA PHE A 132 2.10 36.39 17.33
C PHE A 132 2.66 36.50 15.90
N LEU A 133 3.11 37.70 15.49
CA LEU A 133 3.66 37.94 14.16
C LEU A 133 4.89 37.05 13.93
N GLU A 134 5.80 36.99 14.90
CA GLU A 134 7.00 36.16 14.78
C GLU A 134 6.70 34.66 14.72
N THR A 135 5.63 34.22 15.38
CA THR A 135 5.23 32.81 15.43
C THR A 135 4.52 32.37 14.15
N TYR A 136 3.63 33.20 13.60
CA TYR A 136 2.68 32.79 12.56
C TYR A 136 2.88 33.47 11.20
N CYS A 137 3.70 34.52 11.11
CA CYS A 137 3.86 35.29 9.88
C CYS A 137 5.29 35.22 9.33
N ASP A 138 5.41 34.72 8.10
CA ASP A 138 6.70 34.63 7.40
C ASP A 138 7.25 36.00 6.97
N LYS A 139 6.41 37.04 6.91
CA LYS A 139 6.85 38.40 6.56
C LYS A 139 7.55 39.06 7.74
N LYS A 140 8.81 39.46 7.55
CA LYS A 140 9.55 40.30 8.51
C LYS A 140 8.83 41.63 8.73
N LEU A 141 8.78 42.10 9.98
CA LEU A 141 8.15 43.36 10.38
C LEU A 141 8.63 44.58 9.56
N GLN A 142 9.91 44.59 9.18
CA GLN A 142 10.52 45.64 8.37
C GLN A 142 9.91 45.76 6.96
N ASN A 143 9.33 44.67 6.44
CA ASN A 143 8.70 44.64 5.11
C ASN A 143 7.25 45.16 5.14
N LEU A 144 6.66 45.35 6.32
CA LEU A 144 5.35 45.97 6.46
C LEU A 144 5.46 47.48 6.26
N THR A 145 4.46 48.09 5.64
CA THR A 145 4.34 49.55 5.52
C THR A 145 4.05 50.19 6.89
N PRO A 146 4.29 51.51 7.05
CA PRO A 146 3.99 52.19 8.32
C PRO A 146 2.55 52.01 8.79
N SER A 147 1.57 52.05 7.87
CA SER A 147 0.15 51.87 8.18
C SER A 147 -0.16 50.44 8.65
N GLU A 148 0.44 49.42 8.02
CA GLU A 148 0.24 48.02 8.41
C GLU A 148 0.85 47.72 9.78
N ARG A 149 2.02 48.29 10.09
CA ARG A 149 2.63 48.18 11.43
C ARG A 149 1.71 48.74 12.51
N MET A 150 1.02 49.86 12.24
CA MET A 150 0.10 50.44 13.21
C MET A 150 -1.07 49.51 13.58
N VAL A 151 -1.42 48.54 12.72
CA VAL A 151 -2.45 47.54 13.02
C VAL A 151 -2.02 46.58 14.13
N LEU A 152 -0.72 46.41 14.37
CA LEU A 152 -0.20 45.60 15.48
C LEU A 152 -0.47 46.20 16.86
N LYS A 153 -1.05 47.41 16.94
CA LYS A 153 -1.58 47.96 18.18
C LYS A 153 -2.98 47.41 18.52
N GLU A 154 -3.65 46.78 17.56
CA GLU A 154 -5.02 46.35 17.70
C GLU A 154 -5.13 44.99 18.40
N PRO A 155 -6.09 44.80 19.32
CA PRO A 155 -6.23 43.56 20.09
C PRO A 155 -6.93 42.45 19.28
N ILE A 156 -6.40 42.14 18.09
CA ILE A 156 -6.91 41.11 17.19
C ILE A 156 -5.98 39.90 17.06
N PHE A 157 -4.70 40.05 17.38
CA PHE A 157 -3.69 38.98 17.31
C PHE A 157 -3.51 38.24 18.63
N THR A 158 -4.53 38.30 19.49
CA THR A 158 -4.52 37.60 20.78
C THR A 158 -4.81 36.11 20.58
N GLY A 159 -3.90 35.25 21.02
CA GLY A 159 -4.02 33.81 20.87
C GLY A 159 -3.85 33.35 19.42
N GLU A 160 -4.38 32.18 19.09
CA GLU A 160 -4.11 31.52 17.79
C GLU A 160 -5.14 31.85 16.70
N PHE A 161 -6.17 32.65 17.00
CA PHE A 161 -7.35 32.85 16.14
C PHE A 161 -7.01 33.22 14.68
N LEU A 162 -6.03 34.10 14.46
CA LEU A 162 -5.63 34.54 13.11
C LEU A 162 -4.43 33.77 12.53
N GLY A 163 -3.94 32.74 13.23
CA GLY A 163 -2.64 32.09 12.92
C GLY A 163 -2.56 31.51 11.51
N ILE A 164 -3.67 31.00 10.97
CA ILE A 164 -3.74 30.51 9.58
C ILE A 164 -4.04 31.64 8.59
N ALA A 165 -4.88 32.60 8.99
CA ALA A 165 -5.36 33.67 8.13
C ALA A 165 -4.26 34.70 7.78
N ILE A 166 -3.30 34.93 8.68
CA ILE A 166 -2.20 35.89 8.46
C ILE A 166 -1.30 35.52 7.27
N ALA A 167 -1.30 34.25 6.86
CA ALA A 167 -0.59 33.77 5.67
C ALA A 167 -1.25 34.17 4.34
N GLU A 168 -2.43 34.79 4.34
CA GLU A 168 -3.03 35.35 3.11
C GLU A 168 -2.22 36.54 2.60
N GLU A 169 -1.99 36.59 1.29
CA GLU A 169 -1.06 37.53 0.65
C GLU A 169 -1.34 39.00 1.01
N ASN A 170 -2.62 39.37 0.98
CA ASN A 170 -3.12 40.73 1.19
C ASN A 170 -3.70 40.96 2.59
N PHE A 171 -3.39 40.09 3.56
CA PHE A 171 -4.00 40.09 4.90
C PHE A 171 -4.05 41.48 5.56
N PHE A 172 -2.93 42.21 5.62
CA PHE A 172 -2.90 43.52 6.28
C PHE A 172 -3.68 44.60 5.52
N GLN A 173 -3.72 44.53 4.19
CA GLN A 173 -4.52 45.45 3.36
C GLN A 173 -6.01 45.16 3.53
N ASP A 174 -6.38 43.89 3.65
CA ASP A 174 -7.75 43.44 3.86
C ASP A 174 -8.35 43.96 5.17
N LEU A 175 -7.53 44.14 6.22
CA LEU A 175 -7.96 44.74 7.49
C LEU A 175 -8.44 46.18 7.33
N GLY A 176 -7.92 46.92 6.34
CA GLY A 176 -8.34 48.30 6.05
C GLY A 176 -9.67 48.41 5.30
N LYS A 177 -10.30 47.29 4.91
CA LYS A 177 -11.53 47.28 4.11
C LYS A 177 -12.77 47.32 5.00
N GLY A 178 -13.59 48.35 4.83
CA GLY A 178 -14.91 48.46 5.48
C GLY A 178 -14.87 48.11 6.97
N LYS A 179 -15.82 47.27 7.42
CA LYS A 179 -15.91 46.77 8.81
C LYS A 179 -15.06 45.55 9.15
N VAL A 180 -14.10 45.14 8.31
CA VAL A 180 -13.30 43.92 8.56
C VAL A 180 -12.60 43.98 9.92
N LEU A 181 -11.84 45.05 10.18
CA LEU A 181 -11.11 45.21 11.43
C LEU A 181 -12.06 45.25 12.63
N GLU A 182 -13.19 45.95 12.54
CA GLU A 182 -14.19 46.03 13.60
C GLU A 182 -14.80 44.67 13.93
N LEU A 183 -15.08 43.87 12.89
CA LEU A 183 -15.60 42.52 13.03
C LEU A 183 -14.57 41.58 13.67
N LEU A 184 -13.33 41.60 13.22
CA LEU A 184 -12.28 40.78 13.83
C LEU A 184 -12.00 41.18 15.29
N LYS A 185 -12.00 42.49 15.60
CA LYS A 185 -11.96 43.00 17.00
C LYS A 185 -13.14 42.53 17.84
N TYR A 186 -14.30 42.33 17.23
CA TYR A 186 -15.46 41.82 17.94
C TYR A 186 -15.33 40.32 18.20
N LEU A 187 -14.86 39.56 17.22
CA LEU A 187 -14.64 38.12 17.33
C LEU A 187 -13.49 37.76 18.28
N SER A 188 -12.43 38.57 18.34
CA SER A 188 -11.28 38.34 19.25
C SER A 188 -11.64 38.42 20.74
N LYS A 189 -12.83 38.94 21.07
CA LYS A 189 -13.36 38.96 22.44
C LYS A 189 -13.84 37.59 22.91
N PHE A 190 -13.92 36.61 22.01
CA PHE A 190 -14.38 35.25 22.28
C PHE A 190 -13.21 34.27 22.13
N GLN A 191 -13.27 33.17 22.90
CA GLN A 191 -12.36 32.04 22.70
C GLN A 191 -12.85 31.23 21.50
N LEU A 192 -12.17 31.39 20.37
CA LEU A 192 -12.52 30.79 19.08
C LEU A 192 -11.34 29.98 18.52
N PRO A 193 -11.58 28.92 17.73
CA PRO A 193 -10.52 28.17 17.06
C PRO A 193 -9.85 29.00 15.97
N MET A 194 -8.70 28.54 15.46
CA MET A 194 -8.02 29.17 14.32
C MET A 194 -8.98 29.37 13.14
N LEU A 195 -8.98 30.59 12.60
CA LEU A 195 -9.82 31.00 11.49
C LEU A 195 -9.30 30.39 10.18
N SER A 196 -10.15 29.62 9.49
CA SER A 196 -9.80 29.04 8.19
C SER A 196 -9.63 30.14 7.13
N LYS A 197 -8.82 29.86 6.10
CA LYS A 197 -8.65 30.77 4.95
C LYS A 197 -9.98 31.08 4.26
N GLU A 198 -10.86 30.10 4.14
CA GLU A 198 -12.16 30.26 3.51
C GLU A 198 -13.09 31.14 4.35
N ALA A 199 -13.19 30.90 5.66
CA ALA A 199 -13.97 31.75 6.56
C ALA A 199 -13.44 33.20 6.57
N TYR A 200 -12.12 33.38 6.57
CA TYR A 200 -11.49 34.71 6.48
C TYR A 200 -11.89 35.43 5.18
N ARG A 201 -11.80 34.79 4.02
CA ARG A 201 -12.22 35.39 2.74
C ARG A 201 -13.70 35.78 2.74
N GLN A 202 -14.56 34.98 3.36
CA GLN A 202 -15.99 35.32 3.52
C GLN A 202 -16.20 36.52 4.45
N ILE A 203 -15.39 36.66 5.50
CA ILE A 203 -15.38 37.86 6.36
C ILE A 203 -15.00 39.09 5.52
N ILE A 204 -13.90 39.04 4.76
CA ILE A 204 -13.46 40.17 3.93
C ILE A 204 -14.55 40.60 2.95
N LYS A 205 -15.19 39.62 2.30
CA LYS A 205 -16.24 39.89 1.31
C LYS A 205 -17.51 40.51 1.91
N ASN A 206 -17.89 40.12 3.13
CA ASN A 206 -19.23 40.39 3.67
C ASN A 206 -19.23 41.15 5.01
N ALA A 207 -18.10 41.72 5.46
CA ALA A 207 -17.97 42.31 6.80
C ALA A 207 -19.05 43.36 7.14
N GLU A 208 -19.45 44.19 6.17
CA GLU A 208 -20.48 45.22 6.36
C GLU A 208 -21.83 44.66 6.78
N GLU A 209 -22.19 43.48 6.27
CA GLU A 209 -23.44 42.79 6.60
C GLU A 209 -23.27 41.87 7.82
N LEU A 210 -22.14 41.17 7.91
CA LEU A 210 -21.87 40.24 9.01
C LEU A 210 -21.82 40.94 10.36
N TYR A 211 -21.17 42.10 10.44
CA TYR A 211 -20.99 42.83 11.70
C TYR A 211 -22.32 43.21 12.39
N PRO A 212 -23.27 43.90 11.72
CA PRO A 212 -24.56 44.22 12.34
C PRO A 212 -25.39 42.96 12.66
N LEU A 213 -25.37 41.93 11.80
CA LEU A 213 -26.11 40.68 12.06
C LEU A 213 -25.62 39.97 13.32
N LEU A 214 -24.30 39.89 13.54
CA LEU A 214 -23.75 39.33 14.78
C LEU A 214 -24.12 40.17 15.99
N ARG A 215 -24.10 41.50 15.87
CA ARG A 215 -24.51 42.41 16.95
C ARG A 215 -25.99 42.29 17.31
N GLU A 216 -26.82 41.82 16.38
CA GLU A 216 -28.23 41.49 16.64
C GLU A 216 -28.39 40.10 17.29
N ILE A 217 -27.69 39.09 16.79
CA ILE A 217 -27.85 37.69 17.23
C ILE A 217 -27.21 37.43 18.59
N ILE A 218 -25.94 37.82 18.78
CA ILE A 218 -25.15 37.43 19.95
C ILE A 218 -25.76 37.86 21.29
N PRO A 219 -26.36 39.06 21.44
CA PRO A 219 -27.03 39.45 22.68
C PRO A 219 -28.19 38.55 23.08
N ARG A 220 -28.87 37.94 22.11
CA ARG A 220 -30.02 37.04 22.31
C ARG A 220 -29.60 35.62 22.73
N LEU A 221 -28.30 35.31 22.68
CA LEU A 221 -27.73 34.03 23.10
C LEU A 221 -27.25 34.06 24.56
N HIS A 222 -27.47 32.96 25.28
CA HIS A 222 -26.91 32.74 26.61
C HIS A 222 -25.37 32.85 26.58
N LYS A 223 -24.77 33.44 27.62
CA LYS A 223 -23.32 33.70 27.67
C LYS A 223 -22.48 32.45 27.39
N GLY A 224 -22.83 31.30 27.96
CA GLY A 224 -22.13 30.03 27.77
C GLY A 224 -22.24 29.41 26.38
N ILE A 225 -23.15 29.90 25.53
CA ILE A 225 -23.42 29.38 24.19
C ILE A 225 -22.71 30.19 23.09
N ARG A 226 -22.41 31.47 23.35
CA ARG A 226 -21.91 32.41 22.33
C ARG A 226 -20.67 31.91 21.60
N SER A 227 -19.67 31.43 22.35
CA SER A 227 -18.45 30.87 21.74
C SER A 227 -18.75 29.60 20.93
N CYS A 228 -19.63 28.73 21.42
CA CYS A 228 -20.03 27.52 20.68
C CYS A 228 -20.71 27.89 19.36
N PHE A 229 -21.68 28.82 19.38
CA PHE A 229 -22.35 29.31 18.18
C PHE A 229 -21.35 29.90 17.16
N LEU A 230 -20.46 30.79 17.61
CA LEU A 230 -19.46 31.42 16.74
C LEU A 230 -18.50 30.39 16.15
N THR A 231 -18.05 29.42 16.95
CA THR A 231 -17.22 28.30 16.47
C THR A 231 -17.92 27.51 15.38
N ARG A 232 -19.18 27.09 15.59
CA ARG A 232 -19.92 26.32 14.57
C ARG A 232 -20.24 27.13 13.31
N TRP A 233 -20.49 28.42 13.47
CA TRP A 233 -20.69 29.35 12.37
C TRP A 233 -19.43 29.47 11.50
N LEU A 234 -18.26 29.66 12.12
CA LEU A 234 -16.99 29.73 11.40
C LEU A 234 -16.63 28.41 10.72
N GLU A 235 -16.87 27.27 11.38
CA GLU A 235 -16.63 25.93 10.81
C GLU A 235 -17.53 25.57 9.62
N ASN A 236 -18.73 26.16 9.51
CA ASN A 236 -19.68 25.81 8.44
C ASN A 236 -19.36 26.50 7.09
N GLU A 237 -18.57 27.58 7.12
CA GLU A 237 -18.09 28.31 5.94
C GLU A 237 -19.24 28.74 5.00
N GLN A 238 -20.36 29.20 5.58
CA GLN A 238 -21.51 29.82 4.89
C GLN A 238 -21.95 31.08 5.65
N LEU A 239 -20.97 31.94 5.97
CA LEU A 239 -21.09 32.90 7.07
C LEU A 239 -22.31 33.82 6.95
N LEU A 240 -22.47 34.48 5.80
CA LEU A 240 -23.56 35.44 5.58
C LEU A 240 -24.92 34.74 5.44
N PHE A 241 -24.94 33.57 4.81
CA PHE A 241 -26.17 32.80 4.61
C PHE A 241 -26.76 32.35 5.96
N ASP A 242 -25.90 31.81 6.83
CA ASP A 242 -26.31 31.30 8.13
C ASP A 242 -26.91 32.40 9.03
N LEU A 243 -26.23 33.56 9.14
CA LEU A 243 -26.73 34.66 9.98
C LEU A 243 -28.05 35.22 9.45
N ASN A 244 -28.18 35.40 8.13
CA ASN A 244 -29.43 35.85 7.53
C ASN A 244 -30.59 34.88 7.81
N ARG A 245 -30.32 33.56 7.77
CA ARG A 245 -31.29 32.54 8.17
C ARG A 245 -31.70 32.72 9.63
N PHE A 246 -30.74 32.85 10.55
CA PHE A 246 -31.03 33.01 11.98
C PHE A 246 -31.84 34.27 12.30
N VAL A 247 -31.53 35.40 11.66
CA VAL A 247 -32.34 36.63 11.83
C VAL A 247 -33.77 36.42 11.34
N ARG A 248 -33.94 35.79 10.17
CA ARG A 248 -35.27 35.59 9.56
C ARG A 248 -36.14 34.58 10.31
N GLN A 249 -35.57 33.47 10.78
CA GLN A 249 -36.33 32.31 11.25
C GLN A 249 -36.07 31.92 12.71
N GLY A 250 -35.13 32.60 13.40
CA GLY A 250 -34.72 32.28 14.77
C GLY A 250 -34.02 30.93 14.90
N TRP A 251 -34.06 30.35 16.10
CA TRP A 251 -33.61 28.99 16.42
C TRP A 251 -34.66 28.27 17.29
N ILE A 252 -34.66 26.95 17.24
CA ILE A 252 -35.56 26.08 18.02
C ILE A 252 -34.97 25.89 19.42
N SER A 253 -33.67 25.54 19.52
CA SER A 253 -32.98 25.35 20.79
C SER A 253 -31.54 25.87 20.74
N GLN A 254 -31.16 26.71 21.71
CA GLN A 254 -29.76 27.16 21.83
C GLN A 254 -28.81 26.02 22.22
N GLY A 255 -29.33 24.94 22.83
CA GLY A 255 -28.53 23.76 23.16
C GLY A 255 -27.97 23.05 21.92
N ASN A 256 -28.61 23.22 20.77
CA ASN A 256 -28.14 22.62 19.51
C ASN A 256 -26.82 23.23 19.02
N PHE A 257 -26.45 24.43 19.47
CA PHE A 257 -25.20 25.08 19.08
C PHE A 257 -23.95 24.44 19.70
N TYR A 258 -24.08 23.50 20.63
CA TYR A 258 -22.95 22.74 21.16
C TYR A 258 -22.36 21.76 20.14
N THR A 259 -23.17 21.24 19.21
CA THR A 259 -22.76 20.22 18.24
C THR A 259 -22.80 20.73 16.80
N ARG A 260 -22.00 20.13 15.91
CA ARG A 260 -21.99 20.48 14.48
C ARG A 260 -23.30 20.12 13.81
N ALA A 261 -23.79 18.89 14.02
CA ALA A 261 -25.11 18.47 13.58
C ALA A 261 -26.20 19.43 14.07
N GLY A 262 -26.27 19.71 15.38
CA GLY A 262 -27.30 20.58 15.95
C GLY A 262 -27.31 21.97 15.32
N TYR A 263 -26.14 22.59 15.12
CA TYR A 263 -26.04 23.87 14.43
C TYR A 263 -26.63 23.83 13.02
N ILE A 264 -26.29 22.79 12.23
CA ILE A 264 -26.82 22.62 10.87
C ILE A 264 -28.34 22.38 10.88
N GLN A 265 -28.87 21.62 11.84
CA GLN A 265 -30.33 21.44 11.97
C GLN A 265 -31.03 22.78 12.22
N GLU A 266 -30.41 23.65 13.02
CA GLU A 266 -30.94 24.97 13.28
C GLU A 266 -30.91 25.86 12.02
N VAL A 267 -29.79 25.91 11.29
CA VAL A 267 -29.68 26.71 10.07
C VAL A 267 -30.65 26.23 8.98
N TYR A 268 -30.67 24.93 8.70
CA TYR A 268 -31.35 24.36 7.53
C TYR A 268 -32.76 23.82 7.83
N ARG A 269 -33.19 23.81 9.10
CA ARG A 269 -34.47 23.26 9.56
C ARG A 269 -34.67 21.80 9.13
N TYR A 270 -33.59 21.04 9.19
CA TYR A 270 -33.59 19.62 8.84
C TYR A 270 -33.05 18.81 10.03
N ALA A 271 -33.90 18.00 10.65
CA ALA A 271 -33.51 17.18 11.79
C ALA A 271 -32.87 15.88 11.30
N ILE A 272 -31.59 15.68 11.63
CA ILE A 272 -30.89 14.42 11.36
C ILE A 272 -31.33 13.41 12.42
N LYS A 273 -31.75 12.22 11.99
CA LYS A 273 -32.14 11.11 12.88
C LYS A 273 -30.90 10.52 13.59
N ALA A 274 -31.06 9.94 14.78
CA ALA A 274 -30.00 9.19 15.48
C ALA A 274 -28.65 9.93 15.62
N VAL A 275 -28.67 11.26 15.79
CA VAL A 275 -27.47 12.11 15.87
C VAL A 275 -26.53 11.71 17.00
N ASP A 276 -27.11 11.28 18.12
CA ASP A 276 -26.42 10.74 19.29
C ASP A 276 -25.57 9.49 19.01
N ARG A 277 -25.87 8.78 17.91
CA ARG A 277 -25.17 7.56 17.49
C ARG A 277 -24.18 7.78 16.35
N LEU A 278 -24.17 8.97 15.74
CA LEU A 278 -23.31 9.25 14.58
C LEU A 278 -21.85 9.41 15.00
N LYS A 279 -20.95 8.76 14.26
CA LYS A 279 -19.52 9.02 14.34
C LYS A 279 -19.14 10.21 13.47
N TYR A 280 -18.00 10.84 13.75
CA TYR A 280 -17.54 12.04 13.03
C TYR A 280 -17.54 11.93 11.49
N TYR A 281 -17.12 10.78 10.95
CA TYR A 281 -17.10 10.54 9.50
C TYR A 281 -18.50 10.37 8.88
N GLN A 282 -19.43 9.77 9.63
CA GLN A 282 -20.85 9.62 9.25
C GLN A 282 -21.57 10.97 9.31
N GLU A 283 -21.30 11.73 10.37
CA GLU A 283 -21.81 13.08 10.53
C GLU A 283 -21.38 13.95 9.33
N SER A 284 -20.10 13.92 8.97
CA SER A 284 -19.54 14.77 7.91
C SER A 284 -20.27 14.67 6.57
N VAL A 285 -20.57 13.45 6.09
CA VAL A 285 -21.31 13.26 4.83
C VAL A 285 -22.78 13.72 4.94
N LEU A 286 -23.41 13.57 6.10
CA LEU A 286 -24.78 14.04 6.32
C LEU A 286 -24.85 15.57 6.40
N LEU A 287 -23.88 16.22 7.07
CA LEU A 287 -23.80 17.69 7.08
C LEU A 287 -23.61 18.25 5.67
N TYR A 288 -22.75 17.63 4.87
CA TYR A 288 -22.60 17.96 3.46
C TYR A 288 -23.93 17.78 2.69
N ALA A 289 -24.61 16.65 2.89
CA ALA A 289 -25.89 16.37 2.24
C ALA A 289 -26.98 17.41 2.59
N VAL A 290 -27.05 17.85 3.85
CA VAL A 290 -27.98 18.92 4.28
C VAL A 290 -27.60 20.26 3.64
N LYS A 291 -26.34 20.66 3.76
CA LYS A 291 -25.81 21.92 3.21
C LYS A 291 -26.08 22.05 1.71
N HIS A 292 -25.87 20.98 0.96
CA HIS A 292 -26.03 20.94 -0.50
C HIS A 292 -27.40 20.43 -0.97
N GLN A 293 -28.38 20.36 -0.06
CA GLN A 293 -29.77 19.95 -0.35
C GLN A 293 -29.86 18.63 -1.13
N LYS A 294 -29.07 17.63 -0.72
CA LYS A 294 -29.10 16.27 -1.26
C LYS A 294 -30.31 15.50 -0.74
N LYS A 295 -31.51 16.01 -1.03
CA LYS A 295 -32.80 15.55 -0.49
C LYS A 295 -33.06 14.06 -0.72
N HIS A 296 -32.65 13.51 -1.87
CA HIS A 296 -32.84 12.09 -2.15
C HIS A 296 -31.93 11.23 -1.26
N PHE A 297 -30.68 11.62 -1.09
CA PHE A 297 -29.74 10.92 -0.20
C PHE A 297 -30.17 11.01 1.27
N LEU A 298 -30.64 12.18 1.70
CA LEU A 298 -31.17 12.39 3.05
C LEU A 298 -32.36 11.48 3.34
N LYS A 299 -33.31 11.38 2.40
CA LYS A 299 -34.43 10.42 2.48
C LYS A 299 -33.95 8.98 2.53
N LEU A 300 -32.97 8.62 1.68
CA LEU A 300 -32.37 7.29 1.67
C LEU A 300 -31.76 6.94 3.03
N TYR A 301 -31.08 7.88 3.68
CA TYR A 301 -30.54 7.73 5.03
C TYR A 301 -31.64 7.56 6.09
N GLU A 302 -32.69 8.37 6.05
CA GLU A 302 -33.81 8.30 7.00
C GLU A 302 -34.52 6.94 6.96
N GLU A 303 -34.73 6.42 5.75
CA GLU A 303 -35.35 5.11 5.49
C GLU A 303 -34.43 3.94 5.89
N ASN A 304 -33.11 4.14 5.93
CA ASN A 304 -32.11 3.07 6.09
C ASN A 304 -31.03 3.39 7.16
N THR A 305 -31.45 4.02 8.26
CA THR A 305 -30.54 4.55 9.29
C THR A 305 -29.61 3.50 9.88
N GLU A 306 -30.12 2.32 10.24
CA GLU A 306 -29.29 1.24 10.84
C GLU A 306 -28.23 0.75 9.85
N LEU A 307 -28.60 0.57 8.57
CA LEU A 307 -27.66 0.15 7.54
C LEU A 307 -26.51 1.15 7.36
N PHE A 308 -26.81 2.45 7.41
CA PHE A 308 -25.81 3.51 7.31
C PHE A 308 -24.90 3.55 8.54
N LEU A 309 -25.46 3.38 9.75
CA LEU A 309 -24.70 3.35 11.00
C LEU A 309 -23.76 2.14 11.10
N GLU A 310 -24.13 1.01 10.50
CA GLU A 310 -23.32 -0.21 10.41
C GLU A 310 -22.16 -0.14 9.40
N LEU A 311 -22.08 0.90 8.55
CA LEU A 311 -21.01 1.00 7.57
C LEU A 311 -19.64 1.16 8.27
N PRO A 312 -18.59 0.50 7.75
CA PRO A 312 -17.26 0.61 8.31
C PRO A 312 -16.69 2.02 8.11
N TRP A 313 -15.80 2.46 9.02
CA TRP A 313 -15.22 3.80 8.99
C TRP A 313 -14.45 4.12 7.69
N ASN A 314 -13.88 3.09 7.06
CA ASN A 314 -13.16 3.18 5.80
C ASN A 314 -14.04 2.86 4.58
N SER A 315 -15.37 2.96 4.71
CA SER A 315 -16.28 2.86 3.56
C SER A 315 -16.03 4.01 2.59
N ILE A 316 -16.09 3.71 1.28
CA ILE A 316 -15.92 4.72 0.23
C ILE A 316 -16.88 5.92 0.38
N LEU A 317 -18.09 5.70 0.92
CA LEU A 317 -19.10 6.73 1.12
C LEU A 317 -18.63 7.86 2.04
N PHE A 318 -17.70 7.56 2.96
CA PHE A 318 -17.21 8.52 3.95
C PHE A 318 -15.95 9.26 3.51
N GLN A 319 -15.41 8.94 2.33
CA GLN A 319 -14.31 9.70 1.76
C GLN A 319 -14.79 11.06 1.27
N LYS A 320 -14.10 12.13 1.69
CA LYS A 320 -14.46 13.50 1.33
C LYS A 320 -14.52 13.71 -0.19
N ALA A 321 -13.49 13.27 -0.92
CA ALA A 321 -13.45 13.37 -2.37
C ALA A 321 -14.62 12.62 -3.06
N PHE A 322 -15.08 11.50 -2.48
CA PHE A 322 -16.20 10.74 -3.04
C PHE A 322 -17.50 11.56 -3.10
N TYR A 323 -17.92 12.16 -1.98
CA TYR A 323 -19.20 12.88 -1.92
C TYR A 323 -19.12 14.35 -2.32
N GLU A 324 -17.94 14.97 -2.25
CA GLU A 324 -17.73 16.37 -2.65
C GLU A 324 -17.34 16.53 -4.12
N GLU A 325 -16.51 15.63 -4.65
CA GLU A 325 -15.89 15.82 -5.97
C GLU A 325 -16.38 14.83 -7.03
N TYR A 326 -16.59 13.56 -6.68
CA TYR A 326 -16.77 12.52 -7.69
C TYR A 326 -18.21 12.06 -7.89
N VAL A 327 -19.00 11.86 -6.83
CA VAL A 327 -20.33 11.25 -6.93
C VAL A 327 -21.39 12.20 -6.39
N ASN A 328 -22.41 12.45 -7.20
CA ASN A 328 -23.59 13.14 -6.74
C ASN A 328 -24.41 12.23 -5.81
N LEU A 329 -24.39 12.50 -4.51
CA LEU A 329 -25.10 11.69 -3.49
C LEU A 329 -26.58 11.40 -3.83
N ASN A 330 -27.27 12.32 -4.54
CA ASN A 330 -28.66 12.11 -4.94
C ASN A 330 -28.87 10.99 -5.97
N THR A 331 -27.82 10.45 -6.59
CA THR A 331 -27.93 9.30 -7.50
C THR A 331 -27.81 7.96 -6.77
N LEU A 332 -27.47 7.96 -5.49
CA LEU A 332 -27.33 6.74 -4.70
C LEU A 332 -28.70 6.17 -4.33
N ASN A 333 -28.80 4.85 -4.36
CA ASN A 333 -29.97 4.10 -3.92
C ASN A 333 -29.63 3.08 -2.81
N PHE A 334 -30.65 2.37 -2.34
CA PHE A 334 -30.52 1.35 -1.29
C PHE A 334 -29.48 0.26 -1.60
N GLN A 335 -29.40 -0.18 -2.86
CA GLN A 335 -28.42 -1.18 -3.26
C GLN A 335 -27.00 -0.63 -3.21
N ASN A 336 -26.78 0.62 -3.62
CA ASN A 336 -25.47 1.26 -3.49
C ASN A 336 -25.04 1.36 -2.02
N LEU A 337 -25.96 1.74 -1.12
CA LEU A 337 -25.67 1.81 0.31
C LEU A 337 -25.27 0.45 0.91
N LYS A 338 -25.92 -0.64 0.48
CA LYS A 338 -25.50 -2.00 0.86
C LYS A 338 -24.10 -2.35 0.36
N GLU A 339 -23.77 -1.94 -0.86
CA GLU A 339 -22.46 -2.21 -1.46
C GLU A 339 -21.32 -1.43 -0.79
N CYS A 340 -21.59 -0.25 -0.24
CA CYS A 340 -20.65 0.53 0.57
C CYS A 340 -20.09 -0.24 1.79
N ARG A 341 -20.75 -1.33 2.23
CA ARG A 341 -20.21 -2.23 3.28
C ARG A 341 -18.94 -2.96 2.85
N LYS A 342 -18.80 -3.23 1.55
CA LYS A 342 -17.71 -4.04 0.98
C LYS A 342 -16.63 -3.18 0.34
N ILE A 343 -17.02 -2.02 -0.19
CA ILE A 343 -16.11 -1.11 -0.90
C ILE A 343 -15.42 -0.21 0.12
N LYS A 344 -14.11 -0.42 0.26
CA LYS A 344 -13.25 0.36 1.15
C LYS A 344 -12.57 1.48 0.40
N GLU A 345 -12.03 2.43 1.15
CA GLU A 345 -11.07 3.42 0.70
C GLU A 345 -9.98 2.79 -0.17
N CYS A 346 -9.77 3.37 -1.36
CA CYS A 346 -8.86 2.86 -2.37
C CYS A 346 -7.79 3.90 -2.70
N SER A 347 -6.53 3.52 -2.58
CA SER A 347 -5.38 4.37 -2.91
C SER A 347 -5.18 4.57 -4.41
N ALA A 348 -5.76 3.73 -5.27
CA ALA A 348 -5.60 3.84 -6.72
C ALA A 348 -6.35 5.04 -7.33
N ILE A 349 -7.33 5.60 -6.62
CA ILE A 349 -8.11 6.76 -7.08
C ILE A 349 -7.35 8.04 -6.72
N GLU A 350 -6.47 8.47 -7.63
CA GLU A 350 -5.82 9.77 -7.53
C GLU A 350 -6.62 10.84 -8.26
N LYS A 351 -6.69 12.04 -7.68
CA LYS A 351 -7.37 13.20 -8.29
C LYS A 351 -6.85 13.54 -9.69
N THR A 352 -5.58 13.27 -9.97
CA THR A 352 -4.95 13.53 -11.27
C THR A 352 -5.48 12.64 -12.39
N ASP A 353 -6.02 11.45 -12.08
CA ASP A 353 -6.56 10.53 -13.07
C ASP A 353 -8.08 10.65 -13.24
N MET A 354 -8.74 11.47 -12.41
CA MET A 354 -10.18 11.70 -12.42
C MET A 354 -10.56 12.83 -13.37
N LEU A 355 -10.66 12.50 -14.67
CA LEU A 355 -10.87 13.47 -15.75
C LEU A 355 -12.32 13.99 -15.91
N GLN A 356 -13.30 13.36 -15.26
CA GLN A 356 -14.71 13.76 -15.35
C GLN A 356 -15.15 14.56 -14.13
N LYS A 357 -16.11 15.46 -14.33
CA LYS A 357 -16.70 16.26 -13.26
C LYS A 357 -17.52 15.43 -12.27
N GLU A 358 -18.26 14.43 -12.77
CA GLU A 358 -19.06 13.53 -11.95
C GLU A 358 -18.97 12.11 -12.53
N TYR A 359 -18.96 11.12 -11.65
CA TYR A 359 -18.93 9.69 -11.94
C TYR A 359 -20.16 9.01 -11.32
N THR A 360 -20.58 7.92 -11.94
CA THR A 360 -21.58 7.02 -11.35
C THR A 360 -20.98 6.19 -10.22
N PHE A 361 -21.83 5.70 -9.31
CA PHE A 361 -21.39 4.77 -8.27
C PHE A 361 -20.72 3.51 -8.85
N ALA A 362 -21.19 3.04 -10.00
CA ALA A 362 -20.66 1.84 -10.66
C ALA A 362 -19.23 2.05 -11.19
N GLU A 363 -18.91 3.25 -11.68
CA GLU A 363 -17.54 3.62 -12.07
C GLU A 363 -16.60 3.64 -10.87
N ILE A 364 -16.97 4.32 -9.78
CA ILE A 364 -16.13 4.36 -8.58
C ILE A 364 -15.97 2.96 -7.97
N LYS A 365 -17.03 2.15 -7.98
CA LYS A 365 -16.96 0.75 -7.53
C LYS A 365 -15.96 -0.07 -8.36
N LEU A 366 -15.92 0.13 -9.67
CA LEU A 366 -14.94 -0.52 -10.54
C LEU A 366 -13.52 -0.03 -10.21
N PHE A 367 -13.32 1.28 -10.08
CA PHE A 367 -11.99 1.84 -9.77
C PHE A 367 -11.47 1.40 -8.42
N ALA A 368 -12.36 1.27 -7.42
CA ALA A 368 -11.99 0.79 -6.09
C ALA A 368 -11.49 -0.66 -6.06
N VAL A 369 -11.78 -1.47 -7.09
CA VAL A 369 -11.29 -2.85 -7.21
C VAL A 369 -10.17 -3.00 -8.25
N CYS A 370 -9.75 -1.91 -8.89
CA CYS A 370 -8.61 -1.93 -9.80
C CYS A 370 -7.30 -2.14 -9.03
N PRO A 371 -6.37 -2.99 -9.54
CA PRO A 371 -5.08 -3.19 -8.90
C PRO A 371 -4.24 -1.91 -8.82
N ASP A 372 -4.25 -1.12 -9.90
CA ASP A 372 -3.37 0.04 -10.10
C ASP A 372 -4.13 1.17 -10.82
N ARG A 373 -3.60 2.40 -10.72
CA ARG A 373 -4.18 3.62 -11.33
C ARG A 373 -4.25 3.57 -12.87
N GLU A 374 -3.42 2.75 -13.49
CA GLU A 374 -3.35 2.56 -14.95
C GLU A 374 -4.66 2.04 -15.53
N TYR A 375 -5.44 1.28 -14.74
CA TYR A 375 -6.78 0.84 -15.15
C TYR A 375 -7.76 2.02 -15.26
N ILE A 376 -7.65 3.01 -14.38
CA ILE A 376 -8.49 4.22 -14.43
C ILE A 376 -8.11 5.07 -15.64
N ARG A 377 -6.81 5.22 -15.91
CA ARG A 377 -6.32 5.90 -17.12
C ARG A 377 -6.78 5.21 -18.39
N LEU A 378 -6.70 3.86 -18.46
CA LEU A 378 -7.24 3.09 -19.59
C LEU A 378 -8.74 3.34 -19.76
N TYR A 379 -9.52 3.31 -18.68
CA TYR A 379 -10.97 3.56 -18.73
C TYR A 379 -11.30 4.88 -19.44
N HIS A 380 -10.50 5.92 -19.19
CA HIS A 380 -10.69 7.23 -19.80
C HIS A 380 -10.28 7.30 -21.28
N LYS A 381 -9.42 6.40 -21.75
CA LYS A 381 -9.02 6.29 -23.16
C LYS A 381 -9.98 5.44 -24.00
N LEU A 382 -10.90 4.68 -23.38
CA LEU A 382 -11.87 3.85 -24.09
C LEU A 382 -12.91 4.70 -24.84
N ASN A 383 -13.05 4.47 -26.14
CA ASN A 383 -13.99 5.16 -27.03
C ASN A 383 -15.36 4.47 -27.06
N TYR A 384 -16.10 4.57 -25.96
CA TYR A 384 -17.52 4.15 -25.89
C TYR A 384 -18.38 5.31 -25.38
N ARG A 385 -19.55 5.50 -26.01
CA ARG A 385 -20.50 6.56 -25.63
C ARG A 385 -21.21 6.27 -24.30
N ARG A 386 -21.53 5.00 -24.02
CA ARG A 386 -22.27 4.59 -22.82
C ARG A 386 -21.31 4.13 -21.73
N VAL A 387 -21.55 4.61 -20.51
CA VAL A 387 -20.82 4.18 -19.30
C VAL A 387 -20.91 2.66 -19.13
N ASP A 388 -22.10 2.07 -19.28
CA ASP A 388 -22.31 0.62 -19.12
C ASP A 388 -21.39 -0.23 -20.01
N ASP A 389 -21.15 0.21 -21.25
CA ASP A 389 -20.29 -0.51 -22.20
C ASP A 389 -18.81 -0.38 -21.81
N ARG A 390 -18.36 0.82 -21.38
CA ARG A 390 -17.00 1.00 -20.82
C ARG A 390 -16.78 0.13 -19.59
N LEU A 391 -17.75 0.11 -18.67
CA LEU A 391 -17.69 -0.71 -17.46
C LEU A 391 -17.60 -2.19 -17.79
N ARG A 392 -18.40 -2.67 -18.75
CA ARG A 392 -18.34 -4.08 -19.21
C ARG A 392 -16.95 -4.44 -19.71
N VAL A 393 -16.37 -3.63 -20.58
CA VAL A 393 -15.02 -3.86 -21.11
C VAL A 393 -13.98 -3.87 -19.99
N MET A 394 -14.00 -2.87 -19.11
CA MET A 394 -13.04 -2.80 -18.01
C MET A 394 -13.18 -3.94 -17.00
N GLN A 395 -14.38 -4.45 -16.75
CA GLN A 395 -14.55 -5.63 -15.92
C GLN A 395 -13.84 -6.85 -16.52
N GLU A 396 -13.86 -7.02 -17.85
CA GLU A 396 -13.12 -8.09 -18.53
C GLU A 396 -11.61 -7.88 -18.40
N VAL A 397 -11.13 -6.64 -18.58
CA VAL A 397 -9.72 -6.23 -18.45
C VAL A 397 -9.18 -6.51 -17.04
N VAL A 398 -9.90 -6.07 -16.00
CA VAL A 398 -9.54 -6.28 -14.59
C VAL A 398 -9.54 -7.77 -14.26
N LYS A 399 -10.56 -8.51 -14.69
CA LYS A 399 -10.66 -9.96 -14.45
C LYS A 399 -9.50 -10.73 -15.09
N LYS A 400 -9.04 -10.29 -16.27
CA LYS A 400 -7.90 -10.90 -16.97
C LYS A 400 -6.54 -10.37 -16.55
N ARG A 401 -6.48 -9.33 -15.70
CA ARG A 401 -5.25 -8.64 -15.28
C ARG A 401 -4.38 -8.23 -16.47
N LEU A 402 -4.99 -7.49 -17.41
CA LEU A 402 -4.35 -7.14 -18.67
C LEU A 402 -3.16 -6.17 -18.51
N LEU A 403 -3.16 -5.32 -17.48
CA LEU A 403 -2.19 -4.21 -17.33
C LEU A 403 -1.14 -4.44 -16.23
N ASP A 404 -0.84 -5.69 -15.86
CA ASP A 404 0.13 -5.97 -14.81
C ASP A 404 1.53 -5.42 -15.20
N LYS A 405 2.08 -4.49 -14.41
CA LYS A 405 3.38 -3.80 -14.63
C LYS A 405 3.42 -2.85 -15.84
N VAL A 406 2.30 -2.37 -16.35
CA VAL A 406 2.26 -1.36 -17.42
C VAL A 406 2.33 0.04 -16.83
N THR A 407 3.15 0.93 -17.39
CA THR A 407 3.21 2.35 -16.97
C THR A 407 3.24 3.34 -18.13
N SER A 408 3.36 2.87 -19.38
CA SER A 408 3.49 3.73 -20.56
C SER A 408 2.13 4.19 -21.09
N GLU A 409 1.97 5.49 -21.32
CA GLU A 409 0.76 6.07 -21.93
C GLU A 409 0.52 5.57 -23.36
N GLU A 410 1.57 5.39 -24.15
CA GLU A 410 1.47 4.87 -25.52
C GLU A 410 0.90 3.44 -25.54
N THR A 411 1.34 2.60 -24.58
CA THR A 411 0.80 1.25 -24.38
C THR A 411 -0.69 1.31 -24.06
N LEU A 412 -1.10 2.20 -23.15
CA LEU A 412 -2.51 2.35 -22.78
C LEU A 412 -3.37 2.82 -23.96
N GLU A 413 -2.87 3.73 -24.80
CA GLU A 413 -3.56 4.21 -26.00
C GLU A 413 -3.76 3.11 -27.03
N ARG A 414 -2.72 2.32 -27.29
CA ARG A 414 -2.81 1.19 -28.23
C ARG A 414 -3.81 0.15 -27.73
N VAL A 415 -3.74 -0.23 -26.45
CA VAL A 415 -4.71 -1.16 -25.85
C VAL A 415 -6.13 -0.60 -25.88
N ALA A 416 -6.30 0.69 -25.59
CA ALA A 416 -7.60 1.34 -25.66
C ALA A 416 -8.19 1.27 -27.07
N ALA A 417 -7.38 1.46 -28.12
CA ALA A 417 -7.84 1.36 -29.51
C ALA A 417 -8.44 -0.03 -29.82
N PHE A 418 -7.75 -1.12 -29.44
CA PHE A 418 -8.26 -2.49 -29.62
C PHE A 418 -9.55 -2.73 -28.84
N LEU A 419 -9.58 -2.35 -27.56
CA LEU A 419 -10.73 -2.56 -26.69
C LEU A 419 -11.92 -1.67 -27.04
N SER A 420 -11.68 -0.55 -27.72
CA SER A 420 -12.74 0.32 -28.27
C SER A 420 -13.37 -0.24 -29.53
N HIS A 421 -12.66 -1.08 -30.28
CA HIS A 421 -13.22 -1.75 -31.45
C HIS A 421 -14.21 -2.86 -31.06
N LYS A 422 -13.82 -3.74 -30.13
CA LYS A 422 -14.71 -4.75 -29.52
C LYS A 422 -14.23 -5.16 -28.13
N PRO A 423 -15.13 -5.65 -27.24
CA PRO A 423 -14.76 -6.13 -25.91
C PRO A 423 -13.71 -7.25 -25.96
N LEU A 424 -12.93 -7.38 -24.89
CA LEU A 424 -11.87 -8.38 -24.75
C LEU A 424 -12.41 -9.80 -24.94
N SER A 425 -13.61 -10.09 -24.45
CA SER A 425 -14.28 -11.38 -24.61
C SER A 425 -14.55 -11.73 -26.07
N LYS A 426 -14.85 -10.74 -26.93
CA LYS A 426 -15.03 -10.95 -28.37
C LYS A 426 -13.71 -11.18 -29.07
N TRP A 427 -12.66 -10.42 -28.76
CA TRP A 427 -11.31 -10.68 -29.26
C TRP A 427 -10.87 -12.12 -28.95
N VAL A 428 -11.04 -12.56 -27.70
CA VAL A 428 -10.67 -13.90 -27.27
C VAL A 428 -11.49 -14.99 -27.97
N LYS A 429 -12.77 -14.76 -28.25
CA LYS A 429 -13.65 -15.74 -28.89
C LYS A 429 -13.45 -15.83 -30.40
N GLU A 430 -13.36 -14.68 -31.07
CA GLU A 430 -13.39 -14.59 -32.53
C GLU A 430 -12.00 -14.74 -33.15
N GLU A 431 -10.98 -14.08 -32.58
CA GLU A 431 -9.63 -14.04 -33.17
C GLU A 431 -8.63 -14.97 -32.48
N LEU A 432 -8.83 -15.24 -31.18
CA LEU A 432 -7.88 -15.99 -30.35
C LEU A 432 -8.45 -17.32 -29.86
N GLY A 433 -9.61 -17.74 -30.38
CA GLY A 433 -10.34 -18.91 -29.88
C GLY A 433 -9.57 -20.22 -30.08
N ASN A 434 -8.64 -20.26 -31.04
CA ASN A 434 -7.74 -21.37 -31.32
C ASN A 434 -6.54 -21.45 -30.37
N ILE A 435 -6.28 -20.41 -29.56
CA ILE A 435 -5.09 -20.31 -28.70
C ILE A 435 -5.46 -20.66 -27.25
N SER A 436 -5.01 -21.82 -26.81
CA SER A 436 -5.19 -22.28 -25.43
C SER A 436 -4.19 -21.62 -24.47
N GLY A 437 -4.61 -21.45 -23.20
CA GLY A 437 -3.71 -21.03 -22.12
C GLY A 437 -3.34 -19.54 -22.08
N LEU A 438 -4.07 -18.67 -22.78
CA LEU A 438 -3.81 -17.23 -22.80
C LEU A 438 -4.00 -16.57 -21.43
N VAL A 439 -2.96 -15.87 -20.97
CA VAL A 439 -3.00 -14.96 -19.83
C VAL A 439 -3.17 -13.51 -20.27
N GLY A 440 -3.51 -12.60 -19.35
CA GLY A 440 -3.72 -11.18 -19.66
C GLY A 440 -2.55 -10.57 -20.41
N MET A 441 -1.32 -10.74 -19.89
CA MET A 441 -0.11 -10.20 -20.52
C MET A 441 0.12 -10.69 -21.96
N ASP A 442 -0.24 -11.95 -22.29
CA ASP A 442 -0.12 -12.44 -23.66
C ASP A 442 -0.98 -11.62 -24.63
N ILE A 443 -2.17 -11.21 -24.20
CA ILE A 443 -3.09 -10.42 -25.01
C ILE A 443 -2.59 -8.97 -25.13
N LEU A 444 -2.03 -8.42 -24.05
CA LEU A 444 -1.39 -7.11 -24.07
C LEU A 444 -0.26 -7.07 -25.10
N ASP A 445 0.71 -7.99 -24.98
CA ASP A 445 1.88 -8.04 -25.86
C ASP A 445 1.49 -8.29 -27.33
N LEU A 446 0.43 -9.08 -27.53
CA LEU A 446 -0.18 -9.29 -28.83
C LEU A 446 -0.77 -8.00 -29.41
N PHE A 447 -1.54 -7.21 -28.66
CA PHE A 447 -2.08 -5.93 -29.16
C PHE A 447 -0.96 -4.95 -29.54
N LEU A 448 0.15 -4.98 -28.80
CA LEU A 448 1.31 -4.15 -29.09
C LEU A 448 2.08 -4.59 -30.35
N SER A 449 2.00 -5.87 -30.71
CA SER A 449 2.71 -6.46 -31.86
C SER A 449 1.76 -6.99 -32.94
N TRP A 450 0.53 -6.47 -32.98
CA TRP A 450 -0.57 -7.04 -33.76
C TRP A 450 -0.27 -7.07 -35.26
N GLU A 451 0.26 -5.98 -35.80
CA GLU A 451 0.50 -5.82 -37.24
C GLU A 451 1.51 -6.85 -37.77
N GLU A 452 2.50 -7.19 -36.93
CA GLU A 452 3.57 -8.12 -37.26
C GLU A 452 3.12 -9.58 -37.16
N VAL A 453 2.22 -9.91 -36.21
CA VAL A 453 1.89 -11.30 -35.87
C VAL A 453 0.52 -11.76 -36.37
N VAL A 454 -0.42 -10.86 -36.69
CA VAL A 454 -1.83 -11.19 -36.97
C VAL A 454 -2.01 -12.27 -38.04
N ARG A 455 -1.20 -12.23 -39.11
CA ARG A 455 -1.30 -13.18 -40.23
C ARG A 455 -1.00 -14.64 -39.85
N PHE A 456 -0.30 -14.86 -38.74
CA PHE A 456 0.10 -16.17 -38.25
C PHE A 456 -0.88 -16.74 -37.23
N LEU A 457 -1.71 -15.90 -36.61
CA LEU A 457 -2.60 -16.28 -35.51
C LEU A 457 -3.53 -17.47 -35.82
N PRO A 458 -4.09 -17.66 -37.03
CA PRO A 458 -4.99 -18.79 -37.30
C PRO A 458 -4.37 -20.18 -37.05
N GLU A 459 -3.05 -20.27 -37.12
CA GLU A 459 -2.31 -21.53 -37.04
C GLU A 459 -1.76 -21.79 -35.62
N VAL A 460 -1.70 -20.75 -34.78
CA VAL A 460 -1.23 -20.81 -33.39
C VAL A 460 -2.22 -21.62 -32.52
N LYS A 461 -1.73 -22.46 -31.62
CA LYS A 461 -2.55 -23.35 -30.79
C LYS A 461 -2.46 -23.08 -29.29
N ASN A 462 -1.40 -22.44 -28.82
CA ASN A 462 -1.20 -22.19 -27.40
C ASN A 462 -0.38 -20.91 -27.14
N GLY A 463 -0.37 -20.49 -25.87
CA GLY A 463 0.34 -19.28 -25.45
C GLY A 463 1.86 -19.29 -25.69
N PHE A 464 2.53 -20.45 -25.67
CA PHE A 464 3.98 -20.53 -25.94
C PHE A 464 4.28 -20.18 -27.40
N GLN A 465 3.51 -20.74 -28.33
CA GLN A 465 3.62 -20.42 -29.75
C GLN A 465 3.36 -18.94 -30.04
N LEU A 466 2.38 -18.34 -29.36
CA LEU A 466 2.13 -16.90 -29.48
C LEU A 466 3.32 -16.07 -28.99
N ARG A 467 3.86 -16.38 -27.80
CA ARG A 467 5.00 -15.65 -27.25
C ARG A 467 6.27 -15.83 -28.10
N TYR A 468 6.47 -16.99 -28.71
CA TYR A 468 7.54 -17.20 -29.69
C TYR A 468 7.43 -16.24 -30.87
N LEU A 469 6.22 -16.07 -31.43
CA LEU A 469 5.99 -15.11 -32.53
C LEU A 469 6.28 -13.68 -32.11
N ILE A 470 5.75 -13.27 -30.95
CA ILE A 470 5.96 -11.91 -30.42
C ILE A 470 7.45 -11.65 -30.21
N ALA A 471 8.18 -12.61 -29.64
CA ALA A 471 9.62 -12.50 -29.41
C ALA A 471 10.45 -12.43 -30.71
N ASN A 472 9.91 -12.93 -31.82
CA ASN A 472 10.57 -12.97 -33.14
C ASN A 472 9.96 -12.01 -34.17
N LYS A 473 9.10 -11.08 -33.74
CA LYS A 473 8.27 -10.25 -34.64
C LYS A 473 9.03 -9.57 -35.78
N GLU A 474 10.26 -9.11 -35.53
CA GLU A 474 11.11 -8.44 -36.53
C GLU A 474 11.56 -9.37 -37.67
N LYS A 475 11.74 -10.67 -37.37
CA LYS A 475 12.19 -11.69 -38.33
C LYS A 475 11.02 -12.31 -39.12
N LEU A 476 9.78 -12.13 -38.66
CA LEU A 476 8.61 -12.80 -39.25
C LEU A 476 8.36 -12.39 -40.70
N SER A 477 8.79 -11.20 -41.12
CA SER A 477 8.68 -10.71 -42.51
C SER A 477 9.24 -11.68 -43.55
N GLY A 478 10.27 -12.47 -43.21
CA GLY A 478 10.88 -13.47 -44.10
C GLY A 478 10.11 -14.80 -44.20
N TYR A 479 9.04 -14.99 -43.43
CA TYR A 479 8.31 -16.26 -43.36
C TYR A 479 6.88 -16.14 -43.91
N PRO A 480 6.45 -17.06 -44.80
CA PRO A 480 5.12 -17.03 -45.41
C PRO A 480 3.98 -17.41 -44.44
N ASN A 481 4.22 -18.32 -43.49
CA ASN A 481 3.20 -18.87 -42.59
C ASN A 481 3.79 -19.32 -41.25
N PHE A 482 2.94 -19.71 -40.29
CA PHE A 482 3.39 -19.98 -38.92
C PHE A 482 4.36 -21.16 -38.87
N GLN A 483 4.07 -22.21 -39.63
CA GLN A 483 4.79 -23.47 -39.67
C GLN A 483 6.20 -23.27 -40.21
N SER A 484 6.37 -22.43 -41.23
CA SER A 484 7.69 -22.10 -41.75
C SER A 484 8.55 -21.34 -40.74
N ALA A 485 7.96 -20.43 -39.97
CA ALA A 485 8.66 -19.74 -38.88
C ALA A 485 8.98 -20.71 -37.73
N TYR A 486 8.00 -21.53 -37.35
CA TYR A 486 8.09 -22.46 -36.23
C TYR A 486 8.99 -23.68 -36.52
N ALA A 487 9.18 -24.05 -37.80
CA ALA A 487 10.16 -25.07 -38.19
C ALA A 487 11.60 -24.65 -37.86
N GLU A 488 11.88 -23.34 -37.81
CA GLU A 488 13.17 -22.77 -37.45
C GLU A 488 13.26 -22.44 -35.94
N LEU A 489 12.46 -23.09 -35.09
CA LEU A 489 12.43 -22.89 -33.63
C LEU A 489 13.83 -23.01 -33.01
N LEU A 490 14.59 -24.05 -33.38
CA LEU A 490 15.96 -24.31 -32.91
C LEU A 490 16.96 -23.20 -33.29
N LYS A 491 16.66 -22.42 -34.32
CA LYS A 491 17.52 -21.33 -34.81
C LYS A 491 17.12 -19.98 -34.22
N ASN A 492 15.81 -19.74 -34.09
CA ASN A 492 15.27 -18.42 -33.83
C ASN A 492 14.77 -18.22 -32.40
N ASP A 493 14.51 -19.28 -31.61
CA ASP A 493 14.03 -19.10 -30.23
C ASP A 493 15.10 -18.42 -29.35
N PRO A 494 14.87 -17.18 -28.89
CA PRO A 494 15.83 -16.48 -28.05
C PRO A 494 16.04 -17.16 -26.70
N HIS A 495 15.01 -17.85 -26.17
CA HIS A 495 15.15 -18.58 -24.92
C HIS A 495 16.00 -19.83 -25.10
N TRP A 496 15.89 -20.51 -26.23
CA TRP A 496 16.79 -21.63 -26.56
C TRP A 496 18.24 -21.16 -26.71
N GLU A 497 18.49 -20.03 -27.37
CA GLU A 497 19.84 -19.46 -27.49
C GLU A 497 20.45 -19.18 -26.11
N TRP A 498 19.69 -18.50 -25.23
CA TRP A 498 20.08 -18.31 -23.84
C TRP A 498 20.37 -19.63 -23.12
N MET A 499 19.53 -20.65 -23.31
CA MET A 499 19.66 -21.93 -22.62
C MET A 499 20.92 -22.68 -23.05
N LYS A 500 21.25 -22.65 -24.36
CA LYS A 500 22.51 -23.20 -24.90
C LYS A 500 23.73 -22.55 -24.24
N SER A 501 23.75 -21.22 -24.19
CA SER A 501 24.87 -20.49 -23.58
C SER A 501 24.97 -20.72 -22.06
N THR A 502 23.84 -20.77 -21.36
CA THR A 502 23.80 -20.88 -19.89
C THR A 502 24.21 -22.26 -19.40
N PHE A 503 23.83 -23.33 -20.10
CA PHE A 503 24.12 -24.72 -19.70
C PHE A 503 25.27 -25.37 -20.48
N ALA A 504 25.89 -24.63 -21.41
CA ALA A 504 27.03 -25.03 -22.22
C ALA A 504 26.82 -26.35 -22.98
N PHE A 505 25.71 -26.46 -23.73
CA PHE A 505 25.46 -27.61 -24.59
C PHE A 505 26.37 -27.58 -25.82
N SER A 506 27.07 -28.70 -26.10
CA SER A 506 27.90 -28.82 -27.28
C SER A 506 27.07 -29.06 -28.54
N ASP A 507 27.58 -28.64 -29.70
CA ASP A 507 26.92 -28.90 -30.99
C ASP A 507 26.73 -30.40 -31.25
N SER A 508 27.65 -31.25 -30.74
CA SER A 508 27.52 -32.70 -30.84
C SER A 508 26.30 -33.21 -30.05
N PHE A 509 26.10 -32.73 -28.82
CA PHE A 509 24.95 -33.08 -27.98
C PHE A 509 23.64 -32.63 -28.63
N ILE A 510 23.62 -31.42 -29.20
CA ILE A 510 22.42 -30.88 -29.86
C ILE A 510 22.03 -31.75 -31.06
N ARG A 511 22.99 -32.14 -31.91
CA ARG A 511 22.73 -33.02 -33.06
C ARG A 511 22.28 -34.41 -32.65
N GLU A 512 22.86 -34.97 -31.59
CA GLU A 512 22.51 -36.32 -31.11
C GLU A 512 21.08 -36.39 -30.55
N HIS A 513 20.59 -35.32 -29.94
CA HIS A 513 19.31 -35.28 -29.25
C HIS A 513 18.30 -34.29 -29.86
N GLU A 514 18.47 -33.94 -31.13
CA GLU A 514 17.71 -32.88 -31.82
C GLU A 514 16.19 -33.07 -31.70
N ALA A 515 15.67 -34.29 -31.92
CA ALA A 515 14.24 -34.58 -31.86
C ALA A 515 13.63 -34.35 -30.46
N ASN A 516 14.37 -34.72 -29.41
CA ASN A 516 13.93 -34.50 -28.02
C ASN A 516 13.99 -33.01 -27.66
N ILE A 517 15.05 -32.31 -28.10
CA ILE A 517 15.18 -30.86 -27.92
C ILE A 517 14.03 -30.15 -28.62
N GLN A 518 13.73 -30.49 -29.87
CA GLN A 518 12.61 -29.92 -30.60
C GLN A 518 11.30 -30.12 -29.84
N THR A 519 11.00 -31.35 -29.41
CA THR A 519 9.80 -31.66 -28.63
C THR A 519 9.72 -30.85 -27.32
N PHE A 520 10.85 -30.67 -26.64
CA PHE A 520 10.96 -29.87 -25.42
C PHE A 520 10.67 -28.39 -25.67
N LEU A 521 11.22 -27.82 -26.74
CA LEU A 521 10.98 -26.43 -27.13
C LEU A 521 9.53 -26.21 -27.57
N GLU A 522 8.94 -27.16 -28.31
CA GLU A 522 7.55 -27.07 -28.77
C GLU A 522 6.54 -27.03 -27.62
N GLN A 523 6.90 -27.61 -26.47
CA GLN A 523 6.13 -27.57 -25.23
C GLN A 523 6.41 -26.33 -24.37
N GLY A 524 7.21 -25.38 -24.86
CA GLY A 524 7.57 -24.15 -24.15
C GLY A 524 8.67 -24.31 -23.11
N GLY A 525 9.45 -25.39 -23.17
CA GLY A 525 10.43 -25.74 -22.14
C GLY A 525 11.53 -24.69 -21.93
N SER A 526 12.01 -24.05 -23.01
CA SER A 526 13.01 -22.98 -22.94
C SER A 526 12.51 -21.75 -22.19
N GLU A 527 11.28 -21.29 -22.49
CA GLU A 527 10.64 -20.16 -21.79
C GLU A 527 10.41 -20.48 -20.30
N ILE A 528 9.87 -21.67 -19.99
CA ILE A 528 9.62 -22.10 -18.61
C ILE A 528 10.93 -22.04 -17.80
N LEU A 529 12.02 -22.55 -18.36
CA LEU A 529 13.31 -22.53 -17.69
C LEU A 529 13.92 -21.14 -17.60
N TYR A 530 13.77 -20.32 -18.63
CA TYR A 530 14.23 -18.93 -18.60
C TYR A 530 13.57 -18.14 -17.47
N GLU A 531 12.24 -18.21 -17.36
CA GLU A 531 11.48 -17.53 -16.30
C GLU A 531 11.77 -18.08 -14.90
N PHE A 532 11.98 -19.40 -14.79
CA PHE A 532 12.42 -20.02 -13.55
C PHE A 532 13.81 -19.52 -13.12
N TYR A 533 14.75 -19.47 -14.06
CA TYR A 533 16.15 -19.12 -13.81
C TYR A 533 16.34 -17.65 -13.40
N LYS A 534 15.52 -16.72 -13.93
CA LYS A 534 15.52 -15.30 -13.54
C LYS A 534 15.41 -15.06 -12.03
N GLY A 535 14.83 -16.01 -11.28
CA GLY A 535 14.69 -15.91 -9.83
C GLY A 535 15.94 -16.25 -9.01
N ASP A 536 17.10 -16.43 -9.64
CA ASP A 536 18.40 -16.78 -9.05
C ASP A 536 18.30 -17.87 -7.98
N THR A 537 18.08 -19.10 -8.43
CA THR A 537 17.78 -20.22 -7.53
C THR A 537 19.01 -20.74 -6.77
N GLY A 538 20.23 -20.43 -7.20
CA GLY A 538 21.47 -21.01 -6.63
C GLY A 538 21.56 -22.54 -6.80
N GLN A 539 20.82 -23.10 -7.77
CA GLN A 539 20.70 -24.54 -8.05
C GLN A 539 20.96 -24.89 -9.53
N THR A 540 21.75 -24.07 -10.23
CA THR A 540 22.04 -24.19 -11.67
C THR A 540 22.48 -25.58 -12.09
N GLU A 541 23.40 -26.21 -11.37
CA GLU A 541 23.92 -27.54 -11.72
C GLU A 541 22.87 -28.65 -11.55
N MET A 542 21.99 -28.55 -10.55
CA MET A 542 20.90 -29.50 -10.38
C MET A 542 19.88 -29.38 -11.51
N LEU A 543 19.52 -28.14 -11.84
CA LEU A 543 18.64 -27.86 -12.98
C LEU A 543 19.27 -28.36 -14.29
N ARG A 544 20.58 -28.16 -14.48
CA ARG A 544 21.33 -28.66 -15.63
C ARG A 544 21.21 -30.18 -15.75
N ARG A 545 21.38 -30.93 -14.66
CA ARG A 545 21.27 -32.41 -14.68
C ARG A 545 19.88 -32.89 -15.04
N LEU A 546 18.84 -32.27 -14.47
CA LEU A 546 17.45 -32.59 -14.80
C LEU A 546 17.16 -32.29 -16.28
N LEU A 547 17.61 -31.13 -16.77
CA LEU A 547 17.45 -30.72 -18.16
C LEU A 547 18.19 -31.66 -19.12
N VAL A 548 19.45 -32.00 -18.85
CA VAL A 548 20.22 -32.95 -19.68
C VAL A 548 19.50 -34.29 -19.78
N ALA A 549 19.01 -34.82 -18.66
CA ALA A 549 18.29 -36.09 -18.67
C ALA A 549 16.97 -36.02 -19.47
N GLU A 550 16.24 -34.90 -19.40
CA GLU A 550 15.06 -34.65 -20.22
C GLU A 550 15.41 -34.61 -21.72
N LEU A 551 16.44 -33.86 -22.11
CA LEU A 551 16.87 -33.76 -23.50
C LEU A 551 17.42 -35.10 -24.05
N MET A 552 18.01 -35.93 -23.20
CA MET A 552 18.44 -37.29 -23.56
C MET A 552 17.29 -38.31 -23.62
N GLY A 553 16.08 -37.95 -23.19
CA GLY A 553 14.97 -38.90 -23.04
C GLY A 553 15.12 -39.90 -21.89
N LYS A 554 16.02 -39.61 -20.94
CA LYS A 554 16.38 -40.45 -19.77
C LYS A 554 15.92 -39.85 -18.44
N PHE A 555 14.92 -38.97 -18.48
CA PHE A 555 14.45 -38.26 -17.28
C PHE A 555 13.94 -39.21 -16.19
N LYS A 556 13.17 -40.25 -16.57
CA LYS A 556 12.67 -41.25 -15.62
C LYS A 556 13.79 -42.05 -14.97
N ASP A 557 14.83 -42.40 -15.73
CA ASP A 557 16.01 -43.10 -15.22
C ASP A 557 16.75 -42.26 -14.18
N LEU A 558 16.84 -40.94 -14.40
CA LEU A 558 17.40 -40.00 -13.41
C LEU A 558 16.49 -39.87 -12.18
N LYS A 559 15.17 -39.71 -12.37
CA LYS A 559 14.22 -39.52 -11.26
C LYS A 559 14.14 -40.73 -10.36
N TYR A 560 14.21 -41.95 -10.90
CA TYR A 560 14.10 -43.21 -10.17
C TYR A 560 15.43 -43.98 -10.13
N HIS A 561 16.57 -43.27 -10.15
CA HIS A 561 17.89 -43.89 -10.09
C HIS A 561 18.05 -44.75 -8.83
N ASP A 562 18.79 -45.86 -8.98
CA ASP A 562 18.99 -46.86 -7.94
C ASP A 562 19.46 -46.25 -6.61
N ALA A 563 18.83 -46.70 -5.52
CA ALA A 563 18.99 -46.27 -4.12
C ALA A 563 18.54 -44.83 -3.76
N ASP A 564 18.11 -43.99 -4.71
CA ASP A 564 17.68 -42.62 -4.37
C ASP A 564 16.43 -42.59 -3.50
N LEU A 565 15.42 -43.38 -3.86
CA LEU A 565 14.17 -43.44 -3.09
C LEU A 565 14.42 -43.92 -1.65
N GLU A 566 15.22 -44.97 -1.47
CA GLU A 566 15.57 -45.48 -0.13
C GLU A 566 16.33 -44.45 0.70
N LYS A 567 17.27 -43.71 0.09
CA LYS A 567 18.01 -42.62 0.74
C LYS A 567 17.11 -41.45 1.13
N GLU A 568 16.17 -41.07 0.26
CA GLU A 568 15.21 -40.00 0.53
C GLU A 568 14.28 -40.35 1.72
N LEU A 569 13.88 -41.61 1.82
CA LEU A 569 12.99 -42.08 2.90
C LEU A 569 13.73 -42.47 4.19
N ALA A 570 15.03 -42.75 4.10
CA ALA A 570 15.79 -43.42 5.15
C ALA A 570 15.03 -44.65 5.68
N PHE A 571 14.51 -45.45 4.74
CA PHE A 571 13.67 -46.61 5.00
C PHE A 571 13.91 -47.65 3.89
N PRO A 572 14.05 -48.94 4.23
CA PRO A 572 14.25 -49.99 3.23
C PRO A 572 12.98 -50.19 2.38
N ILE A 573 13.12 -50.31 1.07
CA ILE A 573 11.99 -50.50 0.15
C ILE A 573 12.24 -51.72 -0.74
N SER A 574 11.24 -52.58 -0.90
CA SER A 574 11.38 -53.73 -1.80
C SER A 574 11.43 -53.30 -3.28
N GLU A 575 12.15 -54.05 -4.13
CA GLU A 575 12.18 -53.80 -5.58
C GLU A 575 10.77 -53.74 -6.19
N LYS A 576 9.85 -54.59 -5.70
CA LYS A 576 8.44 -54.60 -6.13
C LYS A 576 7.76 -53.26 -5.81
N GLN A 577 7.92 -52.73 -4.60
CA GLN A 577 7.37 -51.43 -4.22
C GLN A 577 8.00 -50.28 -5.01
N MET A 578 9.31 -50.35 -5.29
CA MET A 578 9.99 -49.35 -6.10
C MET A 578 9.45 -49.28 -7.54
N LYS A 579 9.26 -50.44 -8.19
CA LYS A 579 8.67 -50.53 -9.53
C LYS A 579 7.23 -50.00 -9.57
N LEU A 580 6.39 -50.46 -8.64
CA LEU A 580 4.99 -50.02 -8.53
C LEU A 580 4.86 -48.52 -8.20
N TRP A 581 5.81 -47.98 -7.43
CA TRP A 581 5.86 -46.55 -7.17
C TRP A 581 6.22 -45.79 -8.45
N ALA A 582 7.22 -46.22 -9.22
CA ALA A 582 7.66 -45.54 -10.43
C ALA A 582 6.58 -45.48 -11.53
N GLU A 583 5.73 -46.50 -11.66
CA GLU A 583 4.59 -46.54 -12.59
C GLU A 583 3.55 -45.46 -12.27
N ASN A 584 3.04 -44.75 -13.28
CA ASN A 584 1.97 -43.76 -13.10
C ASN A 584 0.61 -44.41 -13.33
N LEU A 585 -0.33 -44.17 -12.40
CA LEU A 585 -1.74 -44.50 -12.59
C LEU A 585 -2.46 -43.41 -13.38
N GLN A 586 -3.42 -43.81 -14.20
CA GLN A 586 -4.32 -42.92 -14.92
C GLN A 586 -5.71 -43.54 -14.97
N LEU A 587 -6.75 -42.73 -14.71
CA LEU A 587 -8.15 -43.13 -14.83
C LEU A 587 -8.90 -42.09 -15.68
N GLN A 588 -9.81 -42.55 -16.53
CA GLN A 588 -10.69 -41.70 -17.33
C GLN A 588 -12.15 -42.12 -17.15
N ARG A 589 -13.03 -41.13 -16.93
CA ARG A 589 -14.48 -41.33 -16.76
C ARG A 589 -15.25 -40.17 -17.37
N LYS A 590 -15.97 -40.42 -18.47
CA LYS A 590 -16.71 -39.38 -19.22
C LYS A 590 -15.76 -38.21 -19.54
N GLU A 591 -16.07 -37.02 -19.03
CA GLU A 591 -15.29 -35.78 -19.23
C GLU A 591 -14.14 -35.60 -18.23
N TRP A 592 -14.00 -36.52 -17.27
CA TRP A 592 -12.96 -36.50 -16.26
C TRP A 592 -11.76 -37.34 -16.66
N LYS A 593 -10.56 -36.79 -16.44
CA LYS A 593 -9.30 -37.53 -16.51
C LYS A 593 -8.45 -37.20 -15.30
N ILE A 594 -7.97 -38.21 -14.59
CA ILE A 594 -7.08 -38.10 -13.43
C ILE A 594 -5.83 -38.94 -13.67
N TRP A 595 -4.65 -38.42 -13.35
CA TRP A 595 -3.39 -39.16 -13.53
C TRP A 595 -2.28 -38.72 -12.57
N GLU A 596 -1.35 -39.62 -12.35
CA GLU A 596 -0.06 -39.38 -11.73
C GLU A 596 0.89 -38.79 -12.78
N GLU A 597 1.54 -37.69 -12.43
CA GLU A 597 2.42 -36.91 -13.28
C GLU A 597 3.78 -36.74 -12.62
N ASP A 598 4.81 -37.07 -13.39
CA ASP A 598 6.21 -37.01 -12.97
C ASP A 598 7.15 -36.51 -14.07
N ARG A 599 6.63 -36.10 -15.24
CA ARG A 599 7.45 -35.55 -16.33
C ARG A 599 7.98 -34.16 -15.99
N PHE A 600 9.10 -33.79 -16.60
CA PHE A 600 9.82 -32.56 -16.28
C PHE A 600 8.95 -31.29 -16.41
N LEU A 601 8.41 -31.01 -17.60
CA LEU A 601 7.66 -29.76 -17.85
C LEU A 601 6.33 -29.65 -17.10
N PRO A 602 5.49 -30.70 -17.01
CA PRO A 602 4.26 -30.63 -16.21
C PRO A 602 4.52 -30.38 -14.71
N VAL A 603 5.61 -30.92 -14.16
CA VAL A 603 6.01 -30.67 -12.76
C VAL A 603 6.54 -29.25 -12.58
N MET A 604 7.31 -28.70 -13.52
CA MET A 604 7.72 -27.28 -13.48
C MET A 604 6.52 -26.31 -13.44
N GLN A 605 5.38 -26.72 -14.00
CA GLN A 605 4.17 -25.91 -14.12
C GLN A 605 3.19 -26.04 -12.94
N ILE A 606 3.48 -26.87 -11.94
CA ILE A 606 2.55 -27.07 -10.82
C ILE A 606 2.22 -25.74 -10.15
N GLY A 607 3.19 -24.82 -10.07
CA GLY A 607 3.00 -23.49 -9.50
C GLY A 607 2.00 -22.59 -10.20
N GLU A 608 1.61 -22.91 -11.44
CA GLU A 608 0.68 -22.16 -12.29
C GLU A 608 -0.67 -22.86 -12.50
N LEU A 609 -0.73 -24.19 -12.35
CA LEU A 609 -1.90 -25.01 -12.69
C LEU A 609 -2.51 -25.68 -11.44
N PRO A 610 -3.85 -25.69 -11.25
CA PRO A 610 -4.86 -24.97 -12.02
C PRO A 610 -4.94 -23.48 -11.64
N ASP A 611 -4.24 -23.07 -10.57
CA ASP A 611 -4.07 -21.67 -10.19
C ASP A 611 -2.63 -21.37 -9.77
N LYS A 612 -2.29 -20.09 -9.88
CA LYS A 612 -1.03 -19.52 -9.46
C LYS A 612 -0.86 -19.64 -7.94
N THR A 613 0.31 -20.12 -7.52
CA THR A 613 0.68 -20.28 -6.10
C THR A 613 2.08 -19.74 -5.81
N CYS A 614 2.51 -19.86 -4.56
CA CYS A 614 3.86 -19.51 -4.13
C CYS A 614 4.97 -20.34 -4.82
N LEU A 615 4.62 -21.47 -5.45
CA LEU A 615 5.51 -22.30 -6.28
C LEU A 615 5.53 -21.87 -7.76
N SER A 616 4.86 -20.78 -8.15
CA SER A 616 4.89 -20.23 -9.51
C SER A 616 6.33 -20.10 -10.03
N TYR A 617 6.65 -20.72 -11.17
CA TYR A 617 8.00 -20.63 -11.74
C TYR A 617 8.34 -19.21 -12.20
N LYS A 618 7.32 -18.42 -12.58
CA LYS A 618 7.45 -17.04 -13.05
C LYS A 618 7.63 -16.04 -11.91
N THR A 619 6.84 -16.16 -10.85
CA THR A 619 6.67 -15.10 -9.83
C THR A 619 6.54 -15.61 -8.39
N GLY A 620 6.64 -16.92 -8.18
CA GLY A 620 6.49 -17.55 -6.87
C GLY A 620 7.65 -17.20 -5.94
N MET A 621 7.32 -16.86 -4.69
CA MET A 621 8.32 -16.59 -3.64
C MET A 621 9.09 -17.85 -3.24
N TYR A 622 8.47 -19.03 -3.35
CA TYR A 622 9.06 -20.34 -3.04
C TYR A 622 9.39 -21.12 -4.32
N ARG A 623 9.57 -20.46 -5.47
CA ARG A 623 9.85 -21.13 -6.74
C ARG A 623 11.04 -22.09 -6.63
N LYS A 624 12.06 -21.77 -5.83
CA LYS A 624 13.25 -22.63 -5.63
C LYS A 624 12.89 -24.04 -5.15
N CYS A 625 11.80 -24.17 -4.37
CA CYS A 625 11.32 -25.45 -3.87
C CYS A 625 10.67 -26.34 -4.96
N LEU A 626 10.40 -25.82 -6.16
CA LEU A 626 9.89 -26.62 -7.30
C LEU A 626 10.80 -27.81 -7.62
N LEU A 627 12.12 -27.63 -7.50
CA LEU A 627 13.07 -28.70 -7.82
C LEU A 627 12.95 -29.90 -6.87
N SER A 628 12.49 -29.68 -5.64
CA SER A 628 12.19 -30.77 -4.72
C SER A 628 11.01 -31.64 -5.20
N CYS A 629 10.14 -31.16 -6.08
CA CYS A 629 9.05 -31.97 -6.64
C CYS A 629 9.58 -33.07 -7.59
N PHE A 630 10.85 -32.99 -7.98
CA PHE A 630 11.54 -34.05 -8.73
C PHE A 630 12.14 -35.14 -7.86
N ASP A 631 12.16 -34.99 -6.53
CA ASP A 631 12.56 -36.08 -5.62
C ASP A 631 11.79 -37.36 -5.97
N SER A 632 12.48 -38.50 -5.85
CA SER A 632 11.97 -39.81 -6.24
C SER A 632 10.70 -40.15 -5.48
N ASN A 633 10.56 -39.69 -4.24
CA ASN A 633 9.42 -39.94 -3.36
C ASN A 633 8.17 -39.09 -3.61
N LYS A 634 8.16 -38.21 -4.62
CA LYS A 634 7.02 -37.34 -4.94
C LYS A 634 6.49 -37.60 -6.35
N LYS A 635 5.16 -37.56 -6.45
CA LYS A 635 4.40 -37.46 -7.71
C LYS A 635 3.36 -36.36 -7.60
N ILE A 636 2.92 -35.84 -8.74
CA ILE A 636 1.83 -34.88 -8.81
C ILE A 636 0.58 -35.60 -9.28
N ILE A 637 -0.56 -35.32 -8.67
CA ILE A 637 -1.86 -35.76 -9.20
C ILE A 637 -2.49 -34.58 -9.90
N TYR A 638 -2.86 -34.74 -11.16
CA TYR A 638 -3.70 -33.79 -11.89
C TYR A 638 -5.08 -34.39 -12.13
N ILE A 639 -6.11 -33.56 -12.02
CA ILE A 639 -7.46 -33.86 -12.52
C ILE A 639 -7.83 -32.81 -13.54
N SER A 640 -8.32 -33.26 -14.69
CA SER A 640 -8.94 -32.43 -15.70
C SER A 640 -10.42 -32.77 -15.88
N TYR A 641 -11.20 -31.73 -16.19
CA TYR A 641 -12.60 -31.82 -16.58
C TYR A 641 -12.77 -31.08 -17.91
N GLN A 642 -13.34 -31.75 -18.91
CA GLN A 642 -13.49 -31.22 -20.29
C GLN A 642 -12.16 -30.69 -20.87
N GLY A 643 -11.06 -31.40 -20.60
CA GLY A 643 -9.72 -31.04 -21.08
C GLY A 643 -9.02 -29.92 -20.32
N LYS A 644 -9.65 -29.32 -19.30
CA LYS A 644 -9.03 -28.29 -18.46
C LYS A 644 -8.61 -28.86 -17.11
N ILE A 645 -7.36 -28.62 -16.68
CA ILE A 645 -6.90 -28.99 -15.34
C ILE A 645 -7.67 -28.16 -14.29
N VAL A 646 -8.34 -28.86 -13.37
CA VAL A 646 -9.18 -28.27 -12.32
C VAL A 646 -8.67 -28.57 -10.92
N LEU A 647 -7.82 -29.60 -10.74
CA LEU A 647 -7.15 -29.91 -9.48
C LEU A 647 -5.70 -30.31 -9.72
N ARG A 648 -4.83 -29.90 -8.78
CA ARG A 648 -3.54 -30.54 -8.54
C ARG A 648 -3.36 -30.91 -7.07
N ALA A 649 -2.60 -31.95 -6.78
CA ALA A 649 -2.12 -32.29 -5.44
C ALA A 649 -0.74 -32.94 -5.51
N ILE A 650 0.04 -32.87 -4.42
CA ILE A 650 1.28 -33.64 -4.29
C ILE A 650 0.97 -34.94 -3.57
N LEU A 651 1.40 -36.05 -4.16
CA LEU A 651 1.37 -37.38 -3.56
C LEU A 651 2.79 -37.76 -3.14
N ARG A 652 2.97 -38.08 -1.86
CA ARG A 652 4.28 -38.36 -1.27
C ARG A 652 4.34 -39.76 -0.71
N LEU A 653 5.37 -40.50 -1.10
CA LEU A 653 5.79 -41.69 -0.38
C LEU A 653 6.70 -41.26 0.78
N THR A 654 6.40 -41.66 2.01
CA THR A 654 7.21 -41.32 3.19
C THR A 654 7.01 -42.37 4.29
N LYS A 655 7.64 -42.18 5.45
CA LYS A 655 7.38 -42.97 6.66
C LYS A 655 6.65 -42.14 7.71
N ALA A 656 5.86 -42.80 8.56
CA ALA A 656 5.16 -42.16 9.67
C ALA A 656 5.18 -43.05 10.92
N SER A 657 5.05 -42.41 12.09
CA SER A 657 4.98 -43.08 13.39
C SER A 657 3.75 -42.63 14.18
N GLU A 658 3.22 -43.50 15.04
CA GLU A 658 2.22 -43.10 16.05
C GLU A 658 2.85 -42.25 17.15
N GLU A 659 4.12 -42.51 17.45
CA GLU A 659 4.87 -41.92 18.56
C GLU A 659 5.82 -40.82 18.08
N LYS A 660 6.18 -39.92 19.00
CA LYS A 660 7.15 -38.86 18.71
C LYS A 660 8.53 -39.50 18.57
N MET A 661 9.12 -39.34 17.39
CA MET A 661 10.46 -39.84 17.10
C MET A 661 11.51 -38.72 17.23
N GLU A 662 12.73 -39.09 17.64
CA GLU A 662 13.88 -38.21 17.55
C GLU A 662 14.30 -38.02 16.09
N ARG A 663 15.12 -36.98 15.83
CA ARG A 663 15.66 -36.74 14.49
C ARG A 663 16.55 -37.93 14.11
N GLU A 664 16.41 -38.39 12.88
CA GLU A 664 17.26 -39.46 12.36
C GLU A 664 18.71 -38.96 12.22
N ASN A 665 19.62 -39.49 13.06
CA ASN A 665 21.04 -39.16 13.04
C ASN A 665 21.74 -39.92 11.90
N LYS A 666 22.49 -39.19 11.07
CA LYS A 666 23.35 -39.76 10.01
C LYS A 666 24.72 -40.23 10.51
N GLU A 667 24.95 -40.27 11.83
CA GLU A 667 26.23 -40.71 12.41
C GLU A 667 26.26 -42.22 12.65
N PHE A 668 27.24 -42.89 12.04
CA PHE A 668 27.51 -44.31 12.24
C PHE A 668 28.08 -44.53 13.66
N GLN A 669 27.38 -45.28 14.51
CA GLN A 669 27.92 -45.79 15.77
C GLN A 669 28.43 -47.23 15.58
N PHE A 670 29.51 -47.59 16.28
CA PHE A 670 29.96 -48.97 16.37
C PHE A 670 28.87 -49.86 16.97
N VAL A 671 28.70 -51.08 16.42
CA VAL A 671 27.75 -52.06 16.95
C VAL A 671 28.16 -52.48 18.36
N ASP A 672 27.29 -52.25 19.32
CA ASP A 672 27.43 -52.72 20.70
C ASP A 672 26.80 -54.10 20.85
N PHE A 673 27.63 -55.13 20.91
CA PHE A 673 27.21 -56.53 21.06
C PHE A 673 26.63 -56.86 22.45
N THR A 674 26.62 -55.91 23.39
CA THR A 674 26.12 -56.15 24.77
C THR A 674 24.68 -55.68 24.99
N LYS A 675 24.06 -55.03 24.00
CA LYS A 675 22.64 -54.67 24.05
C LYS A 675 21.79 -55.80 23.48
N ASP A 676 21.05 -56.45 24.37
CA ASP A 676 19.97 -57.37 24.03
C ASP A 676 18.90 -56.61 23.22
N THR A 677 18.93 -56.76 21.90
CA THR A 677 17.96 -56.14 20.98
C THR A 677 16.78 -57.09 20.80
N GLY A 678 15.97 -57.22 21.86
CA GLY A 678 14.61 -57.71 21.69
C GLY A 678 13.97 -56.92 20.55
N LYS A 679 13.53 -57.60 19.48
CA LYS A 679 12.85 -57.01 18.33
C LYS A 679 11.57 -56.30 18.81
N LYS A 680 11.71 -55.05 19.25
CA LYS A 680 10.60 -54.10 19.22
C LYS A 680 10.31 -53.84 17.75
N GLU A 681 9.07 -54.09 17.32
CA GLU A 681 8.60 -53.66 16.00
C GLU A 681 9.00 -52.20 15.79
N LYS A 682 9.57 -51.88 14.63
CA LYS A 682 9.92 -50.50 14.34
C LYS A 682 8.61 -49.68 14.38
N PRO A 683 8.54 -48.57 15.15
CA PRO A 683 7.33 -47.74 15.24
C PRO A 683 7.04 -46.98 13.93
N GLU A 684 7.97 -47.01 12.98
CA GLU A 684 7.88 -46.39 11.67
C GLU A 684 7.21 -47.33 10.65
N GLN A 685 6.14 -46.87 10.01
CA GLN A 685 5.50 -47.54 8.87
C GLN A 685 5.67 -46.72 7.59
N LEU A 686 5.85 -47.41 6.47
CA LEU A 686 5.81 -46.78 5.14
C LEU A 686 4.36 -46.36 4.83
N VAL A 687 4.17 -45.12 4.39
CA VAL A 687 2.85 -44.53 4.15
C VAL A 687 2.82 -43.73 2.86
N LEU A 688 1.64 -43.66 2.25
CA LEU A 688 1.33 -42.75 1.16
C LEU A 688 0.61 -41.52 1.74
N PHE A 689 1.22 -40.35 1.64
CA PHE A 689 0.67 -39.10 2.15
C PHE A 689 0.14 -38.22 1.01
N LEU A 690 -1.16 -37.96 1.01
CA LEU A 690 -1.81 -37.01 0.11
C LEU A 690 -1.81 -35.61 0.73
N GLU A 691 -0.99 -34.72 0.16
CA GLU A 691 -0.91 -33.32 0.55
C GLU A 691 -2.10 -32.52 0.00
N LYS A 692 -2.24 -31.29 0.47
CA LYS A 692 -3.29 -30.33 0.08
C LYS A 692 -3.50 -30.24 -1.43
N ALA A 693 -4.76 -30.28 -1.83
CA ALA A 693 -5.17 -30.01 -3.20
C ALA A 693 -5.34 -28.50 -3.46
N TYR A 694 -5.02 -28.08 -4.67
CA TYR A 694 -5.39 -26.78 -5.22
C TYR A 694 -6.44 -26.98 -6.30
N VAL A 695 -7.58 -26.32 -6.15
CA VAL A 695 -8.76 -26.49 -7.00
C VAL A 695 -9.15 -25.16 -7.63
N LYS A 696 -9.47 -25.16 -8.93
CA LYS A 696 -9.99 -23.97 -9.61
C LYS A 696 -10.87 -24.28 -10.81
N GLY A 697 -11.91 -23.45 -10.99
CA GLY A 697 -12.69 -23.42 -12.21
C GLY A 697 -13.73 -24.54 -12.32
N ILE A 698 -14.21 -25.02 -11.17
CA ILE A 698 -15.25 -26.04 -11.06
C ILE A 698 -16.34 -25.57 -10.10
N SER A 699 -17.58 -25.98 -10.31
CA SER A 699 -18.71 -25.67 -9.43
C SER A 699 -18.75 -26.59 -8.23
N ASP A 700 -19.29 -26.13 -7.10
CA ASP A 700 -19.44 -26.88 -5.84
C ASP A 700 -20.08 -28.28 -6.04
N ARG A 701 -21.07 -28.40 -6.96
CA ARG A 701 -21.71 -29.68 -7.27
C ARG A 701 -20.74 -30.71 -7.88
N LEU A 702 -19.86 -30.27 -8.77
CA LEU A 702 -18.89 -31.12 -9.46
C LEU A 702 -17.64 -31.38 -8.61
N GLU A 703 -17.36 -30.50 -7.64
CA GLU A 703 -16.22 -30.64 -6.73
C GLU A 703 -16.31 -31.92 -5.89
N GLN A 704 -17.51 -32.32 -5.45
CA GLN A 704 -17.71 -33.59 -4.73
C GLN A 704 -17.37 -34.82 -5.59
N GLU A 705 -17.70 -34.80 -6.88
CA GLU A 705 -17.37 -35.90 -7.80
C GLU A 705 -15.85 -35.98 -8.04
N MET A 706 -15.21 -34.82 -8.20
CA MET A 706 -13.76 -34.70 -8.35
C MET A 706 -13.01 -35.31 -7.16
N PHE A 707 -13.40 -34.97 -5.93
CA PHE A 707 -12.74 -35.52 -4.73
C PHE A 707 -12.97 -37.03 -4.57
N LYS A 708 -14.14 -37.56 -4.96
CA LYS A 708 -14.37 -39.01 -5.02
C LYS A 708 -13.40 -39.71 -5.97
N LEU A 709 -13.15 -39.12 -7.15
CA LEU A 709 -12.16 -39.64 -8.10
C LEU A 709 -10.74 -39.63 -7.51
N LEU A 710 -10.35 -38.52 -6.87
CA LEU A 710 -9.05 -38.39 -6.19
C LEU A 710 -8.87 -39.50 -5.14
N PHE A 711 -9.81 -39.63 -4.21
CA PHE A 711 -9.71 -40.60 -3.11
C PHE A 711 -9.70 -42.05 -3.59
N ARG A 712 -10.46 -42.37 -4.65
CA ARG A 712 -10.41 -43.69 -5.28
C ARG A 712 -9.00 -44.01 -5.80
N MET A 713 -8.42 -43.10 -6.59
CA MET A 713 -7.10 -43.30 -7.19
C MET A 713 -5.99 -43.46 -6.13
N VAL A 714 -5.98 -42.62 -5.10
CA VAL A 714 -4.92 -42.73 -4.06
C VAL A 714 -5.10 -43.96 -3.18
N LYS A 715 -6.34 -44.41 -2.94
CA LYS A 715 -6.62 -45.68 -2.26
C LYS A 715 -6.12 -46.86 -3.09
N GLU A 716 -6.35 -46.82 -4.40
CA GLU A 716 -5.87 -47.83 -5.33
C GLU A 716 -4.34 -47.88 -5.37
N LYS A 717 -3.66 -46.72 -5.46
CA LYS A 717 -2.20 -46.64 -5.40
C LYS A 717 -1.64 -47.23 -4.10
N ALA A 718 -2.21 -46.85 -2.96
CA ALA A 718 -1.82 -47.36 -1.65
C ALA A 718 -2.03 -48.89 -1.55
N GLY A 719 -3.15 -49.39 -2.10
CA GLY A 719 -3.45 -50.81 -2.17
C GLY A 719 -2.45 -51.60 -3.03
N ARG A 720 -2.09 -51.09 -4.22
CA ARG A 720 -1.06 -51.70 -5.08
C ARG A 720 0.29 -51.79 -4.36
N LEU A 721 0.66 -50.76 -3.60
CA LEU A 721 1.90 -50.70 -2.83
C LEU A 721 1.86 -51.49 -1.51
N ASN A 722 0.67 -51.92 -1.08
CA ASN A 722 0.40 -52.55 0.22
C ASN A 722 0.89 -51.70 1.41
N ILE A 723 0.53 -50.41 1.42
CA ILE A 723 0.91 -49.44 2.48
C ILE A 723 -0.29 -48.62 2.95
N SER A 724 -0.17 -47.99 4.11
CA SER A 724 -1.21 -47.13 4.69
C SER A 724 -1.34 -45.81 3.93
N LEU A 725 -2.59 -45.38 3.65
CA LEU A 725 -2.90 -44.08 3.07
C LEU A 725 -3.21 -43.06 4.18
N LEU A 726 -2.52 -41.93 4.17
CA LEU A 726 -2.77 -40.78 5.03
C LEU A 726 -3.17 -39.56 4.18
N ILE A 727 -4.29 -38.92 4.52
CA ILE A 727 -4.79 -37.74 3.81
C ILE A 727 -4.67 -36.53 4.73
N SER A 728 -4.15 -35.41 4.21
CA SER A 728 -4.03 -34.17 4.97
C SER A 728 -5.36 -33.72 5.55
N ARG A 729 -5.32 -33.07 6.73
CA ARG A 729 -6.47 -32.36 7.29
C ARG A 729 -7.09 -31.31 6.37
N ASP A 730 -6.34 -30.83 5.37
CA ASP A 730 -6.79 -29.82 4.41
C ASP A 730 -7.98 -30.28 3.55
N TYR A 731 -8.28 -31.58 3.53
CA TYR A 731 -9.46 -32.15 2.88
C TYR A 731 -10.70 -32.20 3.80
N PHE A 732 -10.63 -31.60 5.00
CA PHE A 732 -11.78 -31.52 5.90
C PHE A 732 -12.97 -30.82 5.22
N GLY A 733 -14.12 -31.49 5.21
CA GLY A 733 -15.33 -31.05 4.50
C GLY A 733 -15.51 -31.68 3.11
N ASN A 734 -14.42 -32.13 2.46
CA ASN A 734 -14.45 -32.79 1.16
C ASN A 734 -14.46 -34.33 1.27
N ILE A 735 -14.09 -34.84 2.44
CA ILE A 735 -14.09 -36.27 2.74
C ILE A 735 -15.54 -36.77 2.92
N PRO A 736 -15.97 -37.81 2.17
CA PRO A 736 -17.27 -38.43 2.38
C PRO A 736 -17.41 -39.00 3.79
N SER A 737 -18.56 -38.75 4.44
CA SER A 737 -18.86 -39.29 5.77
C SER A 737 -18.76 -40.82 5.80
N GLY A 738 -18.06 -41.36 6.81
CA GLY A 738 -17.90 -42.81 7.01
C GLY A 738 -16.79 -43.48 6.19
N TRP A 739 -16.06 -42.75 5.33
CA TRP A 739 -14.96 -43.34 4.55
C TRP A 739 -13.60 -43.30 5.26
N PHE A 740 -13.38 -42.29 6.09
CA PHE A 740 -12.08 -42.07 6.74
C PHE A 740 -12.24 -41.69 8.21
N GLN A 741 -11.27 -42.10 9.02
CA GLN A 741 -11.18 -41.77 10.44
C GLN A 741 -10.03 -40.80 10.68
N LYS A 742 -10.28 -39.80 11.53
CA LYS A 742 -9.28 -38.81 11.93
C LYS A 742 -8.33 -39.38 12.97
N GLU A 743 -7.03 -39.15 12.78
CA GLU A 743 -5.99 -39.51 13.73
C GLU A 743 -4.85 -38.47 13.74
N SER A 744 -3.91 -38.63 14.66
CA SER A 744 -2.67 -37.83 14.70
C SER A 744 -1.49 -38.72 14.41
N ARG A 745 -0.66 -38.33 13.45
CA ARG A 745 0.55 -39.07 13.05
C ARG A 745 1.76 -38.15 13.04
N TYR A 746 2.93 -38.71 13.30
CA TYR A 746 4.21 -38.02 13.08
C TYR A 746 4.72 -38.41 11.69
N ILE A 747 4.73 -37.45 10.77
CA ILE A 747 5.13 -37.66 9.36
C ILE A 747 6.60 -37.28 9.19
N TYR A 748 7.37 -38.16 8.55
CA TYR A 748 8.78 -37.93 8.28
C TYR A 748 8.99 -36.91 7.15
N ILE A 749 9.91 -35.98 7.40
CA ILE A 749 10.40 -35.04 6.40
C ILE A 749 11.57 -35.69 5.66
N SER A 750 11.25 -36.25 4.48
CA SER A 750 12.20 -36.90 3.58
C SER A 750 13.36 -35.98 3.20
N ALA A 751 14.54 -36.57 2.98
CA ALA A 751 15.66 -35.82 2.41
C ALA A 751 15.29 -35.33 1.00
N THR A 752 15.80 -34.15 0.60
CA THR A 752 15.53 -33.59 -0.72
C THR A 752 16.80 -33.37 -1.52
N LYS A 753 16.74 -33.61 -2.83
CA LYS A 753 17.79 -33.20 -3.76
C LYS A 753 17.77 -31.68 -3.93
N GLY A 754 16.60 -31.05 -3.80
CA GLY A 754 16.30 -29.64 -4.07
C GLY A 754 16.80 -28.59 -3.07
N LYS A 755 17.66 -28.94 -2.10
CA LYS A 755 18.12 -28.13 -0.93
C LYS A 755 17.01 -27.62 0.01
N GLU A 756 15.83 -27.31 -0.51
CA GLU A 756 14.64 -26.84 0.21
C GLU A 756 13.40 -27.48 -0.42
N GLN A 757 12.39 -27.75 0.40
CA GLN A 757 11.11 -28.31 -0.02
C GLN A 757 9.94 -27.55 0.60
N TYR A 758 8.86 -27.42 -0.17
CA TYR A 758 7.64 -26.77 0.30
C TYR A 758 6.57 -27.82 0.64
N LEU A 759 6.11 -27.82 1.89
CA LEU A 759 5.17 -28.79 2.45
C LEU A 759 3.95 -28.04 3.01
N ASP A 760 2.98 -27.71 2.15
CA ASP A 760 1.82 -26.88 2.54
C ASP A 760 1.02 -27.53 3.69
N SER A 761 0.83 -28.85 3.64
CA SER A 761 0.16 -29.61 4.70
C SER A 761 0.98 -29.81 5.98
N LEU A 762 2.26 -29.41 5.99
CA LEU A 762 3.19 -29.56 7.12
C LEU A 762 3.91 -28.25 7.48
N GLY A 763 3.28 -27.10 7.21
CA GLY A 763 3.75 -25.80 7.72
C GLY A 763 4.61 -24.98 6.76
N GLY A 764 4.60 -25.25 5.45
CA GLY A 764 5.23 -24.40 4.44
C GLY A 764 6.66 -24.79 4.09
N ASN A 765 7.60 -23.84 4.02
CA ASN A 765 8.97 -24.09 3.56
C ASN A 765 9.82 -24.83 4.61
N HIS A 766 10.59 -25.83 4.17
CA HIS A 766 11.52 -26.62 4.97
C HIS A 766 12.86 -26.75 4.24
N GLY A 767 13.93 -26.23 4.85
CA GLY A 767 15.30 -26.43 4.36
C GLY A 767 15.94 -27.73 4.86
N ILE A 768 17.20 -27.96 4.50
CA ILE A 768 18.01 -29.14 4.90
C ILE A 768 17.97 -29.39 6.42
N ALA A 769 17.90 -28.35 7.24
CA ALA A 769 17.84 -28.46 8.69
C ALA A 769 16.57 -29.16 9.21
N SER A 770 15.52 -29.24 8.41
CA SER A 770 14.27 -29.94 8.72
C SER A 770 14.26 -31.40 8.28
N GLU A 771 15.19 -31.83 7.42
CA GLU A 771 15.30 -33.22 6.97
C GLU A 771 15.62 -34.15 8.14
N GLY A 772 15.05 -35.35 8.10
CA GLY A 772 15.19 -36.36 9.15
C GLY A 772 14.30 -36.11 10.37
N LYS A 773 13.49 -35.03 10.37
CA LYS A 773 12.57 -34.72 11.46
C LYS A 773 11.19 -35.33 11.23
N TYR A 774 10.46 -35.46 12.34
CA TYR A 774 9.09 -35.91 12.38
C TYR A 774 8.17 -34.76 12.79
N LEU A 775 7.20 -34.42 11.93
CA LEU A 775 6.21 -33.39 12.22
C LEU A 775 4.87 -34.02 12.57
N LYS A 776 4.29 -33.59 13.70
CA LYS A 776 2.97 -34.03 14.11
C LYS A 776 1.92 -33.38 13.21
N ALA A 777 1.11 -34.18 12.53
CA ALA A 777 0.02 -33.74 11.68
C ALA A 777 -1.28 -34.46 12.04
N SER A 778 -2.39 -33.74 11.94
CA SER A 778 -3.72 -34.37 11.92
C SER A 778 -3.99 -34.88 10.52
N VAL A 779 -4.35 -36.15 10.39
CA VAL A 779 -4.58 -36.81 9.10
C VAL A 779 -5.86 -37.66 9.15
N TYR A 780 -6.31 -38.08 7.97
CA TYR A 780 -7.41 -39.02 7.79
C TYR A 780 -6.88 -40.31 7.17
N HIS A 781 -7.26 -41.46 7.71
CA HIS A 781 -6.93 -42.78 7.16
C HIS A 781 -8.23 -43.54 6.79
N PRO A 782 -8.22 -44.41 5.76
CA PRO A 782 -9.42 -45.17 5.35
C PRO A 782 -9.95 -46.07 6.47
N ILE A 783 -11.27 -46.12 6.64
CA ILE A 783 -11.93 -47.08 7.54
C ILE A 783 -11.96 -48.47 6.85
N SER A 784 -11.59 -49.53 7.58
CA SER A 784 -11.49 -50.90 7.05
C SER A 784 -12.83 -51.38 6.42
N PRO A 785 -12.81 -52.23 5.36
CA PRO A 785 -14.00 -52.64 4.60
C PRO A 785 -15.14 -53.24 5.45
N GLU A 786 -14.82 -53.87 6.57
CA GLU A 786 -15.78 -54.55 7.45
C GLU A 786 -16.83 -53.63 8.10
N LYS A 787 -16.67 -52.29 7.99
CA LYS A 787 -17.58 -51.29 8.59
C LYS A 787 -18.24 -50.33 7.59
N CYS A 788 -18.16 -50.61 6.29
CA CYS A 788 -18.69 -49.70 5.27
C CYS A 788 -19.71 -50.43 4.37
N ASP A 789 -20.95 -49.93 4.30
CA ASP A 789 -22.00 -50.35 3.35
C ASP A 789 -21.61 -49.97 1.89
N TYR A 790 -20.50 -50.51 1.39
CA TYR A 790 -19.89 -50.09 0.12
C TYR A 790 -20.21 -50.99 -1.08
N GLU A 791 -20.75 -52.19 -0.89
CA GLU A 791 -20.96 -53.15 -1.99
C GLU A 791 -22.15 -52.84 -2.92
N ARG A 792 -22.85 -51.70 -2.79
CA ARG A 792 -24.02 -51.37 -3.65
C ARG A 792 -23.77 -50.38 -4.79
N MET A 793 -22.52 -50.00 -5.10
CA MET A 793 -22.21 -49.15 -6.27
C MET A 793 -21.13 -49.72 -7.19
N GLU A 794 -20.97 -51.05 -7.25
CA GLU A 794 -20.26 -51.70 -8.35
C GLU A 794 -21.20 -51.84 -9.55
N GLY A 795 -21.10 -50.90 -10.49
CA GLY A 795 -21.88 -50.94 -11.72
C GLY A 795 -21.54 -49.86 -12.74
N GLU A 796 -20.32 -49.30 -12.73
CA GLU A 796 -19.90 -48.36 -13.79
C GLU A 796 -18.43 -48.57 -14.17
N GLU A 797 -18.21 -48.97 -15.42
CA GLU A 797 -16.92 -49.26 -16.05
C GLU A 797 -15.99 -48.03 -16.04
N PHE A 798 -14.77 -48.23 -15.54
CA PHE A 798 -13.64 -47.33 -15.79
C PHE A 798 -12.70 -48.07 -16.73
N SER A 799 -12.32 -47.45 -17.85
CA SER A 799 -11.28 -47.99 -18.70
C SER A 799 -9.92 -47.63 -18.12
N GLU A 800 -9.14 -48.62 -17.68
CA GLU A 800 -7.70 -48.46 -17.57
C GLU A 800 -7.15 -48.25 -18.98
N ILE A 801 -6.44 -47.15 -19.20
CA ILE A 801 -5.72 -46.92 -20.45
C ILE A 801 -4.30 -47.39 -20.19
N SER A 802 -3.97 -48.56 -20.75
CA SER A 802 -2.63 -49.18 -20.69
C SER A 802 -1.57 -48.32 -21.36
#